data_AF-A0AAV6HJH2-F1
#
_entry.id   AF-A0AAV6HJH2-F1
#
_cell.length_a   1.000
_cell.length_b   1.000
_cell.length_c   1.000
_cell.angle_alpha   90.00
_cell.angle_beta   90.00
_cell.angle_gamma   90.00
#
_symmetry.space_group_name_H-M   'P 1'
#
loop_
_entity.id
_entity.type
_entity.pdbx_description
1 polymer ?
#
loop_
_entity_poly.entity_id
_entity_poly.type
_entity_poly.pdbx_seq_one_letter_code
_entity_poly.pdbx_strand_id
1 'polypeptide(L)'
;MTRSISLPFPPSLLLLLLVLGLSAATRPPFACDPGEKTTKDFPFCRESLPVAERVRDFIGRLTLQEKLKLLGSTAAGVPRLGIKGYEWWSEALHGVSNVGPGTKFGGEFPGATSFPQVVSDEARAMYNGGMAGLTYWSPNVNIFRDPRWGRGQETPGEDPVLAGEYAARYVRGLQGNDDEGERLKVAACCKHYTAYDLDNWSGVDRFHFNAQVSKQDMEDTFNVPFRECVLQGKVASVMCSFNQVNGIPTCADPKLLRHTIRGNWRLNGYIVSDCDSVGVFYDNQHYTSTPEEAAASAIKAGLDLDCGPFLGVHTGEAIKRGILREADVDGALVNTVTIQMRLGMFDGEPSAQRFGNLGPRDVCTPAHKELALEAARQGIVLLKNHKASLPLSPHRHQTVAVIGPNSDVTVTMIGNYAGVACDYTSPVQGIGRYVKTIHQQGCIDVACTSDQLFGAAIEASRQADATVLIMGLDHSIEAESKDRAGLLLPGRQQELVSKVAMASKGPTVLVLMSGGPIDMSFAKNDRHVAGIIWAGYPGQAGGTAIADVLFGTHNPGGKLPMTWYPQDYLSKLPMTKMDMRSNPSKSYPGRTYRFYKGPVVYPFGHGMSYSKFVHTIAAAPTIIAIPLAGRHRGFHNTTTISAGRAIRVTHTKCNRLSIGLHVDVRNTGSRDGSHTLLVFSTPPGAGHWAPHKQLVAFKKVHVRAGSQERVDVNIHVCKYLSVVDRSGIRRITMGEHSLHIGDIRHSISLQAANLGDKKLSEDSIHDIAHEQLCDFGLARKLKDITKTPFCRKDGGIHSYASDFGTFGCVLYECYAGNPPFLGKGSTFPSLPDDTRARDLELSSDHDKMGATPCNVSPQLKVRRAKEVQGVPLTLIIRDHPMTSPNSQVLWHPSDLSVKPVEPSRKADKASIPCLLFDTLPVSDFVKMPLDQLEAVSNRIVAFLDGKTTNGEKQNGQTRKLRKFSMAALGQLLFIHPLAMSTTRTAILLNVRQRTSSFRQAGKSADFIGVGTFTEVEDDVTQLYALRTIENICSQGATWASHLASQDVIGNLCYIFLDGKQENMKLTAGSCLAYLVCFNPPSIQHVVERLPLRDTPAALVA
;
A
#
# COMPACT_ATOMS: atom_id res chain seq x y z
N MET A 1 47.73 48.03 -52.66
CA MET A 1 48.33 47.32 -53.80
C MET A 1 49.07 46.10 -53.27
N THR A 2 48.71 44.89 -53.73
CA THR A 2 49.54 43.67 -53.92
C THR A 2 50.48 43.21 -52.80
N ARG A 3 50.56 41.95 -52.36
CA ARG A 3 50.32 40.67 -53.04
C ARG A 3 50.33 39.53 -52.01
N SER A 4 49.49 38.53 -52.26
CA SER A 4 49.46 37.22 -51.64
C SER A 4 50.70 36.37 -51.97
N ILE A 5 51.14 35.54 -51.02
CA ILE A 5 51.87 34.29 -51.30
C ILE A 5 51.19 33.19 -50.49
N SER A 6 50.49 32.31 -51.19
CA SER A 6 49.85 31.09 -50.69
C SER A 6 50.69 29.89 -51.11
N LEU A 7 51.23 29.14 -50.16
CA LEU A 7 51.77 27.78 -50.34
C LEU A 7 50.72 26.77 -49.87
N PRO A 8 50.41 25.69 -50.62
CA PRO A 8 49.41 24.72 -50.22
C PRO A 8 50.03 23.66 -49.29
N PHE A 9 49.51 23.53 -48.08
CA PHE A 9 49.72 22.33 -47.26
C PHE A 9 48.84 21.19 -47.81
N PRO A 10 49.35 19.96 -47.92
CA PRO A 10 48.57 18.84 -48.43
C PRO A 10 47.49 18.41 -47.41
N PRO A 11 46.27 18.08 -47.86
CA PRO A 11 45.13 17.75 -46.98
C PRO A 11 45.32 16.43 -46.21
N SER A 12 46.41 15.70 -46.46
CA SER A 12 46.71 14.40 -45.85
C SER A 12 47.12 14.49 -44.37
N LEU A 13 47.64 15.64 -43.90
CA LEU A 13 48.07 15.79 -42.50
C LEU A 13 46.93 16.21 -41.57
N LEU A 14 45.89 16.85 -42.10
CA LEU A 14 44.69 17.23 -41.33
C LEU A 14 43.78 16.03 -41.07
N LEU A 15 43.77 15.05 -41.98
CA LEU A 15 43.00 13.81 -41.80
C LEU A 15 43.59 12.89 -40.71
N LEU A 16 44.92 12.90 -40.52
CA LEU A 16 45.56 12.08 -39.48
C LEU A 16 45.34 12.63 -38.06
N LEU A 17 45.17 13.96 -37.92
CA LEU A 17 44.80 14.60 -36.65
C LEU A 17 43.29 14.54 -36.35
N LEU A 18 42.44 14.40 -37.38
CA LEU A 18 40.99 14.18 -37.22
C LEU A 18 40.61 12.74 -36.87
N VAL A 19 41.46 11.75 -37.20
CA VAL A 19 41.22 10.34 -36.87
C VAL A 19 41.68 9.98 -35.45
N LEU A 20 42.61 10.74 -34.85
CA LEU A 20 43.05 10.58 -33.46
C LEU A 20 42.22 11.41 -32.44
N GLY A 21 41.28 12.23 -32.91
CA GLY A 21 40.41 13.08 -32.08
C GLY A 21 38.98 12.55 -31.89
N LEU A 22 38.65 11.38 -32.43
CA LEU A 22 37.47 10.62 -32.00
C LEU A 22 37.82 9.93 -30.68
N SER A 23 37.79 10.71 -29.60
CA SER A 23 37.47 10.16 -28.30
C SER A 23 36.12 9.48 -28.46
N ALA A 24 36.12 8.18 -28.79
CA ALA A 24 34.96 7.34 -28.54
C ALA A 24 34.55 7.69 -27.11
N ALA A 25 33.36 8.26 -26.92
CA ALA A 25 32.84 8.55 -25.59
C ALA A 25 32.98 7.26 -24.80
N THR A 26 34.00 7.21 -23.92
CA THR A 26 34.36 5.99 -23.23
C THR A 26 33.20 5.72 -22.30
N ARG A 27 32.44 4.68 -22.63
CA ARG A 27 31.27 4.28 -21.86
C ARG A 27 31.69 4.17 -20.39
N PRO A 28 30.93 4.72 -19.44
CA PRO A 28 31.25 4.57 -18.03
C PRO A 28 31.38 3.07 -17.73
N PRO A 29 32.49 2.60 -17.12
CA PRO A 29 32.64 1.17 -16.84
C PRO A 29 31.48 0.66 -15.97
N PHE A 30 31.06 -0.59 -16.13
CA PHE A 30 30.01 -1.20 -15.32
C PHE A 30 30.46 -2.61 -14.91
N ALA A 31 29.89 -3.13 -13.82
CA ALA A 31 30.27 -4.48 -13.38
C ALA A 31 29.74 -5.52 -14.36
N CYS A 32 30.48 -6.61 -14.50
CA CYS A 32 30.14 -7.70 -15.42
C CYS A 32 30.04 -7.25 -16.89
N ASP A 33 30.90 -6.30 -17.29
CA ASP A 33 31.05 -5.91 -18.69
C ASP A 33 31.46 -7.13 -19.56
N PRO A 34 30.66 -7.52 -20.57
CA PRO A 34 31.03 -8.61 -21.48
C PRO A 34 32.36 -8.36 -22.22
N GLY A 35 32.76 -7.09 -22.36
CA GLY A 35 34.05 -6.68 -22.91
C GLY A 35 35.24 -6.91 -21.97
N GLU A 36 35.01 -7.05 -20.66
CA GLU A 36 36.04 -7.30 -19.66
C GLU A 36 36.39 -8.79 -19.60
N LYS A 37 37.46 -9.16 -20.33
CA LYS A 37 37.91 -10.55 -20.49
C LYS A 37 38.21 -11.25 -19.17
N THR A 38 38.56 -10.50 -18.11
CA THR A 38 38.96 -11.08 -16.83
C THR A 38 37.79 -11.43 -15.91
N THR A 39 36.63 -10.80 -16.08
CA THR A 39 35.50 -10.92 -15.14
C THR A 39 34.21 -11.47 -15.76
N LYS A 40 34.05 -11.38 -17.08
CA LYS A 40 32.83 -11.78 -17.80
C LYS A 40 32.35 -13.22 -17.52
N ASP A 41 33.28 -14.14 -17.25
CA ASP A 41 32.97 -15.57 -17.09
C ASP A 41 32.75 -15.98 -15.63
N PHE A 42 32.92 -15.06 -14.68
CA PHE A 42 32.73 -15.32 -13.26
C PHE A 42 31.27 -15.66 -12.91
N PRO A 43 31.02 -16.63 -12.01
CA PRO A 43 29.66 -17.00 -11.62
C PRO A 43 28.81 -15.82 -11.14
N PHE A 44 29.38 -14.86 -10.39
CA PHE A 44 28.61 -13.70 -9.94
C PHE A 44 28.08 -12.80 -11.08
N CYS A 45 28.62 -12.92 -12.29
CA CYS A 45 28.16 -12.23 -13.51
C CYS A 45 27.13 -13.01 -14.34
N ARG A 46 26.80 -14.25 -13.95
CA ARG A 46 25.81 -15.07 -14.68
C ARG A 46 24.42 -14.83 -14.09
N GLU A 47 23.63 -14.01 -14.78
CA GLU A 47 22.26 -13.66 -14.36
C GLU A 47 21.31 -14.88 -14.22
N SER A 48 21.62 -15.99 -14.90
CA SER A 48 20.86 -17.24 -14.77
C SER A 48 21.04 -17.97 -13.44
N LEU A 49 22.06 -17.60 -12.64
CA LEU A 49 22.27 -18.19 -11.32
C LEU A 49 21.46 -17.46 -10.23
N PRO A 50 21.00 -18.17 -9.19
CA PRO A 50 20.35 -17.53 -8.05
C PRO A 50 21.21 -16.45 -7.41
N VAL A 51 20.59 -15.35 -6.98
CA VAL A 51 21.29 -14.22 -6.34
C VAL A 51 22.18 -14.69 -5.18
N ALA A 52 21.69 -15.62 -4.35
CA ALA A 52 22.47 -16.15 -3.24
C ALA A 52 23.78 -16.86 -3.66
N GLU A 53 23.80 -17.52 -4.82
CA GLU A 53 25.01 -18.15 -5.36
C GLU A 53 25.98 -17.10 -5.91
N ARG A 54 25.45 -16.12 -6.65
CA ARG A 54 26.23 -15.00 -7.18
C ARG A 54 26.90 -14.21 -6.06
N VAL A 55 26.16 -13.90 -4.99
CA VAL A 55 26.68 -13.19 -3.81
C VAL A 55 27.80 -13.98 -3.14
N ARG A 56 27.61 -15.30 -2.95
CA ARG A 56 28.61 -16.16 -2.32
C ARG A 56 29.90 -16.24 -3.13
N ASP A 57 29.79 -16.37 -4.45
CA ASP A 57 30.96 -16.36 -5.34
C ASP A 57 31.68 -15.00 -5.31
N PHE A 58 30.95 -13.88 -5.32
CA PHE A 58 31.57 -12.56 -5.21
C PHE A 58 32.34 -12.38 -3.90
N ILE A 59 31.70 -12.66 -2.76
CA ILE A 59 32.33 -12.50 -1.43
C ILE A 59 33.52 -13.44 -1.25
N GLY A 60 33.42 -14.68 -1.75
CA GLY A 60 34.50 -15.66 -1.70
C GLY A 60 35.76 -15.26 -2.49
N ARG A 61 35.64 -14.28 -3.41
CA ARG A 61 36.75 -13.74 -4.20
C ARG A 61 37.43 -12.53 -3.57
N LEU A 62 36.78 -11.89 -2.60
CA LEU A 62 37.30 -10.71 -1.92
C LEU A 62 38.40 -11.09 -0.93
N THR A 63 39.48 -10.32 -0.93
CA THR A 63 40.44 -10.32 0.17
C THR A 63 39.82 -9.68 1.40
N LEU A 64 40.34 -9.98 2.59
CA LEU A 64 39.90 -9.31 3.83
C LEU A 64 39.97 -7.78 3.72
N GLN A 65 41.04 -7.23 3.13
CA GLN A 65 41.17 -5.78 2.97
C GLN A 65 40.12 -5.16 2.05
N GLU A 66 39.70 -5.88 1.00
CA GLU A 66 38.58 -5.44 0.16
C GLU A 66 37.26 -5.53 0.93
N LYS A 67 37.02 -6.61 1.70
CA LYS A 67 35.82 -6.75 2.55
C LYS A 67 35.66 -5.58 3.54
N LEU A 68 36.73 -5.20 4.23
CA LEU A 68 36.72 -4.10 5.19
C LEU A 68 36.31 -2.77 4.54
N LYS A 69 36.79 -2.51 3.30
CA LYS A 69 36.47 -1.28 2.56
C LYS A 69 35.04 -1.23 2.00
N LEU A 70 34.29 -2.33 2.10
CA LEU A 70 32.88 -2.42 1.69
C LEU A 70 31.91 -2.28 2.87
N LEU A 71 32.41 -2.12 4.10
CA LEU A 71 31.58 -1.97 5.31
C LEU A 71 31.09 -0.54 5.56
N GLY A 72 31.60 0.46 4.83
CA GLY A 72 31.20 1.87 4.97
C GLY A 72 30.30 2.36 3.83
N SER A 73 29.57 3.45 4.07
CA SER A 73 28.66 4.07 3.11
C SER A 73 29.38 4.58 1.85
N THR A 74 30.62 5.04 1.98
CA THR A 74 31.50 5.32 0.83
C THR A 74 32.31 4.06 0.51
N ALA A 75 31.67 3.08 -0.12
CA ALA A 75 32.28 1.79 -0.41
C ALA A 75 33.32 1.91 -1.52
N ALA A 76 34.54 1.41 -1.27
CA ALA A 76 35.60 1.42 -2.28
C ALA A 76 35.30 0.46 -3.43
N GLY A 77 35.83 0.76 -4.62
CA GLY A 77 35.80 -0.19 -5.73
C GLY A 77 36.72 -1.38 -5.50
N VAL A 78 36.47 -2.45 -6.25
CA VAL A 78 37.33 -3.64 -6.35
C VAL A 78 37.79 -3.80 -7.80
N PRO A 79 38.81 -3.03 -8.25
CA PRO A 79 39.18 -2.97 -9.67
C PRO A 79 39.56 -4.33 -10.26
N ARG A 80 40.21 -5.20 -9.48
CA ARG A 80 40.59 -6.56 -9.92
C ARG A 80 39.39 -7.43 -10.27
N LEU A 81 38.21 -7.13 -9.72
CA LEU A 81 36.95 -7.81 -10.00
C LEU A 81 36.01 -6.96 -10.87
N GLY A 82 36.49 -5.85 -11.44
CA GLY A 82 35.67 -4.97 -12.29
C GLY A 82 34.55 -4.24 -11.55
N ILE A 83 34.62 -4.14 -10.22
CA ILE A 83 33.59 -3.49 -9.41
C ILE A 83 33.99 -2.05 -9.09
N LYS A 84 33.08 -1.10 -9.35
CA LYS A 84 33.26 0.31 -9.02
C LYS A 84 32.95 0.58 -7.55
N GLY A 85 33.48 1.70 -7.04
CA GLY A 85 33.04 2.23 -5.77
C GLY A 85 31.56 2.63 -5.83
N TYR A 86 30.90 2.60 -4.69
CA TYR A 86 29.48 2.90 -4.57
C TYR A 86 29.23 3.76 -3.35
N GLU A 87 28.39 4.78 -3.51
CA GLU A 87 27.95 5.61 -2.39
C GLU A 87 26.53 5.20 -1.98
N TRP A 88 26.43 4.69 -0.75
CA TRP A 88 25.18 4.20 -0.19
C TRP A 88 24.28 5.32 0.31
N TRP A 89 24.85 6.46 0.70
CA TRP A 89 24.13 7.56 1.32
C TRP A 89 23.50 8.50 0.29
N SER A 90 22.28 8.19 -0.12
CA SER A 90 21.37 9.16 -0.78
C SER A 90 20.12 9.37 0.07
N GLU A 91 19.44 10.49 -0.12
CA GLU A 91 18.23 10.86 0.63
C GLU A 91 17.06 11.15 -0.32
N ALA A 92 15.86 10.76 0.11
CA ALA A 92 14.65 10.78 -0.72
C ALA A 92 13.41 11.32 0.01
N LEU A 93 13.56 11.87 1.22
CA LEU A 93 12.49 11.98 2.22
C LEU A 93 11.15 12.43 1.62
N HIS A 94 11.18 13.48 0.81
CA HIS A 94 10.04 13.96 0.04
C HIS A 94 10.44 14.44 -1.37
N GLY A 95 11.46 13.81 -1.96
CA GLY A 95 12.10 14.25 -3.20
C GLY A 95 13.54 13.76 -3.24
N VAL A 96 14.14 13.58 -4.42
CA VAL A 96 15.58 13.28 -4.52
C VAL A 96 16.35 14.44 -3.88
N SER A 97 17.29 14.13 -2.99
CA SER A 97 17.99 15.11 -2.16
C SER A 97 19.49 15.03 -2.32
N ASN A 98 20.17 16.17 -2.22
CA ASN A 98 21.63 16.29 -2.15
C ASN A 98 22.14 16.42 -0.71
N VAL A 99 21.33 16.04 0.28
CA VAL A 99 21.83 15.75 1.62
C VAL A 99 22.56 14.41 1.56
N GLY A 100 23.84 14.44 1.92
CA GLY A 100 24.75 13.32 1.74
C GLY A 100 25.48 13.32 0.39
N PRO A 101 26.52 12.48 0.23
CA PRO A 101 27.39 12.48 -0.95
C PRO A 101 26.85 11.73 -2.17
N GLY A 102 25.83 10.88 -2.00
CA GLY A 102 25.38 9.93 -3.02
C GLY A 102 24.55 10.52 -4.15
N THR A 103 24.10 11.77 -4.04
CA THR A 103 23.31 12.45 -5.06
C THR A 103 23.82 13.85 -5.32
N LYS A 104 23.88 14.24 -6.59
CA LYS A 104 24.36 15.55 -7.05
C LYS A 104 23.37 16.13 -8.06
N PHE A 105 23.21 17.45 -8.03
CA PHE A 105 22.46 18.21 -9.04
C PHE A 105 23.43 18.99 -9.92
N GLY A 106 23.09 19.17 -11.19
CA GLY A 106 23.88 19.88 -12.18
C GLY A 106 23.81 19.25 -13.57
N GLY A 107 24.39 19.92 -14.58
CA GLY A 107 24.38 19.44 -15.96
C GLY A 107 22.96 19.21 -16.48
N GLU A 108 22.69 18.01 -16.99
CA GLU A 108 21.37 17.61 -17.51
C GLU A 108 20.32 17.37 -16.40
N PHE A 109 20.72 17.35 -15.13
CA PHE A 109 19.84 17.17 -13.97
C PHE A 109 19.93 18.38 -13.01
N PRO A 110 19.47 19.58 -13.41
CA PRO A 110 19.58 20.79 -12.60
C PRO A 110 18.66 20.80 -11.36
N GLY A 111 17.63 19.96 -11.34
CA GLY A 111 16.69 19.81 -10.24
C GLY A 111 15.85 18.54 -10.39
N ALA A 112 15.11 18.19 -9.36
CA ALA A 112 14.16 17.08 -9.31
C ALA A 112 12.87 17.53 -8.62
N THR A 113 11.79 16.77 -8.79
CA THR A 113 10.51 17.10 -8.20
C THR A 113 10.57 16.80 -6.69
N SER A 114 10.19 17.79 -5.89
CA SER A 114 10.08 17.68 -4.43
C SER A 114 8.75 17.00 -4.06
N PHE A 115 8.62 15.73 -4.42
CA PHE A 115 7.52 14.88 -3.95
C PHE A 115 7.90 13.37 -3.93
N PRO A 116 7.64 12.61 -2.85
CA PRO A 116 8.25 11.29 -2.68
C PRO A 116 7.83 10.18 -3.68
N GLN A 117 6.70 10.29 -4.39
CA GLN A 117 6.28 9.20 -5.29
C GLN A 117 6.95 9.20 -6.66
N VAL A 118 7.37 10.37 -7.12
CA VAL A 118 8.07 10.50 -8.41
C VAL A 118 9.57 10.21 -8.25
N VAL A 119 10.05 10.21 -7.01
CA VAL A 119 11.45 9.95 -6.64
C VAL A 119 11.96 8.68 -7.27
N SER A 120 11.17 7.60 -7.36
CA SER A 120 11.67 6.33 -7.89
C SER A 120 12.12 6.43 -9.36
N ASP A 121 11.33 7.07 -10.23
CA ASP A 121 11.70 7.28 -11.64
C ASP A 121 12.83 8.30 -11.75
N GLU A 122 12.74 9.42 -11.03
CA GLU A 122 13.73 10.50 -11.10
C GLU A 122 15.09 10.07 -10.54
N ALA A 123 15.10 9.33 -9.42
CA ALA A 123 16.29 8.70 -8.86
C ALA A 123 16.95 7.76 -9.86
N ARG A 124 16.16 6.92 -10.54
CA ARG A 124 16.70 5.96 -11.50
C ARG A 124 17.21 6.67 -12.77
N ALA A 125 16.53 7.71 -13.23
CA ALA A 125 17.01 8.58 -14.30
C ALA A 125 18.34 9.27 -13.94
N MET A 126 18.44 9.83 -12.73
CA MET A 126 19.66 10.45 -12.22
C MET A 126 20.80 9.44 -12.05
N TYR A 127 20.52 8.22 -11.57
CA TYR A 127 21.50 7.14 -11.50
C TYR A 127 22.05 6.77 -12.89
N ASN A 128 21.17 6.59 -13.88
CA ASN A 128 21.58 6.29 -15.26
C ASN A 128 22.43 7.42 -15.85
N GLY A 129 22.17 8.68 -15.45
CA GLY A 129 22.99 9.84 -15.77
C GLY A 129 24.28 10.00 -14.95
N GLY A 130 24.56 9.10 -14.01
CA GLY A 130 25.75 9.15 -13.14
C GLY A 130 25.69 10.19 -12.02
N MET A 131 24.50 10.73 -11.72
CA MET A 131 24.29 11.82 -10.75
C MET A 131 23.75 11.36 -9.40
N ALA A 132 23.34 10.10 -9.25
CA ALA A 132 22.79 9.56 -8.01
C ALA A 132 23.23 8.10 -7.77
N GLY A 133 23.07 7.62 -6.53
CA GLY A 133 23.04 6.20 -6.17
C GLY A 133 21.65 5.58 -6.35
N LEU A 134 21.46 4.34 -5.88
CA LEU A 134 20.17 3.63 -5.92
C LEU A 134 19.64 3.27 -4.54
N THR A 135 20.30 3.67 -3.48
CA THR A 135 19.95 3.40 -2.09
C THR A 135 19.61 4.70 -1.41
N TYR A 136 18.40 4.80 -0.89
CA TYR A 136 17.85 6.02 -0.33
C TYR A 136 17.43 5.79 1.11
N TRP A 137 17.97 6.60 2.02
CA TRP A 137 17.70 6.46 3.44
C TRP A 137 16.40 7.12 3.88
N SER A 138 15.31 6.69 3.24
CA SER A 138 13.96 7.15 3.47
C SER A 138 12.98 5.96 3.36
N PRO A 139 11.88 5.96 4.13
CA PRO A 139 11.32 7.08 4.89
C PRO A 139 11.72 7.17 6.37
N ASN A 140 11.55 8.36 6.97
CA ASN A 140 11.46 8.51 8.42
C ASN A 140 10.05 8.09 8.90
N VAL A 141 10.00 7.10 9.79
CA VAL A 141 8.74 6.47 10.26
C VAL A 141 8.60 6.50 11.77
N ASN A 142 9.46 7.25 12.46
CA ASN A 142 9.34 7.49 13.88
C ASN A 142 8.00 8.16 14.21
N ILE A 143 7.53 7.96 15.45
CA ILE A 143 6.29 8.57 15.93
C ILE A 143 6.59 10.00 16.37
N PHE A 144 5.83 10.99 15.88
CA PHE A 144 5.88 12.37 16.36
C PHE A 144 5.26 12.47 17.76
N ARG A 145 5.97 11.93 18.75
CA ARG A 145 5.46 11.67 20.09
C ARG A 145 5.43 12.92 20.97
N ASP A 146 6.47 13.73 20.90
CA ASP A 146 6.53 15.03 21.58
C ASP A 146 6.44 16.15 20.55
N PRO A 147 5.48 17.08 20.67
CA PRO A 147 5.26 18.11 19.65
C PRO A 147 6.46 19.04 19.46
N ARG A 148 7.43 19.09 20.38
CA ARG A 148 8.62 19.94 20.26
C ARG A 148 9.73 19.37 19.38
N TRP A 149 9.67 18.08 19.04
CA TRP A 149 10.74 17.42 18.30
C TRP A 149 10.99 18.09 16.95
N GLY A 150 12.23 18.55 16.72
CA GLY A 150 12.63 19.33 15.55
C GLY A 150 12.52 18.55 14.23
N ARG A 151 12.63 17.22 14.29
CA ARG A 151 12.48 16.33 13.11
C ARG A 151 11.10 15.70 13.01
N GLY A 152 10.15 16.06 13.88
CA GLY A 152 8.78 15.58 13.75
C GLY A 152 8.14 15.94 12.40
N GLN A 153 8.61 17.01 11.76
CA GLN A 153 8.26 17.41 10.40
C GLN A 153 8.54 16.35 9.32
N GLU A 154 9.48 15.43 9.57
CA GLU A 154 9.86 14.36 8.65
C GLU A 154 8.93 13.15 8.70
N THR A 155 8.03 13.12 9.69
CA THR A 155 7.26 11.93 10.06
C THR A 155 5.81 12.03 9.59
N PRO A 156 5.10 10.90 9.46
CA PRO A 156 3.66 10.88 9.16
C PRO A 156 2.78 11.21 10.39
N GLY A 157 3.34 11.75 11.48
CA GLY A 157 2.59 12.20 12.66
C GLY A 157 2.66 11.27 13.88
N GLU A 158 1.66 11.37 14.75
CA GLU A 158 1.72 10.79 16.12
C GLU A 158 1.08 9.39 16.25
N ASP A 159 0.48 8.87 15.17
CA ASP A 159 -0.29 7.63 15.20
C ASP A 159 0.48 6.43 14.61
N PRO A 160 0.64 5.32 15.36
CA PRO A 160 1.38 4.15 14.88
C PRO A 160 0.74 3.41 13.69
N VAL A 161 -0.59 3.45 13.55
CA VAL A 161 -1.27 2.79 12.42
C VAL A 161 -1.06 3.59 11.14
N LEU A 162 -1.24 4.91 11.21
CA LEU A 162 -0.92 5.83 10.13
C LEU A 162 0.55 5.72 9.72
N ALA A 163 1.47 5.73 10.68
CA ALA A 163 2.90 5.63 10.42
C ALA A 163 3.29 4.29 9.76
N GLY A 164 2.68 3.18 10.18
CA GLY A 164 2.91 1.87 9.56
C GLY A 164 2.36 1.77 8.12
N GLU A 165 1.17 2.30 7.87
CA GLU A 165 0.61 2.38 6.51
C GLU A 165 1.44 3.30 5.60
N TYR A 166 1.93 4.42 6.13
CA TYR A 166 2.87 5.31 5.45
C TYR A 166 4.14 4.57 5.05
N ALA A 167 4.80 3.92 6.03
CA ALA A 167 6.03 3.18 5.82
C ALA A 167 5.87 2.13 4.70
N ALA A 168 4.86 1.29 4.79
CA ALA A 168 4.64 0.21 3.82
C ALA A 168 4.44 0.73 2.40
N ARG A 169 3.70 1.83 2.24
CA ARG A 169 3.32 2.33 0.91
C ARG A 169 4.35 3.25 0.30
N TYR A 170 5.07 4.01 1.12
CA TYR A 170 6.26 4.72 0.68
C TYR A 170 7.32 3.75 0.16
N VAL A 171 7.62 2.68 0.92
CA VAL A 171 8.61 1.67 0.52
C VAL A 171 8.23 0.99 -0.80
N ARG A 172 6.98 0.55 -0.96
CA ARG A 172 6.52 -0.05 -2.22
C ARG A 172 6.61 0.93 -3.40
N GLY A 173 6.20 2.18 -3.20
CA GLY A 173 6.29 3.22 -4.22
C GLY A 173 7.73 3.49 -4.65
N LEU A 174 8.65 3.57 -3.69
CA LEU A 174 10.06 3.81 -3.96
C LEU A 174 10.71 2.59 -4.63
N GLN A 175 10.54 1.40 -4.06
CA GLN A 175 11.21 0.18 -4.53
C GLN A 175 10.65 -0.40 -5.85
N GLY A 176 9.42 -0.05 -6.22
CA GLY A 176 8.69 -0.63 -7.34
C GLY A 176 7.77 -1.78 -6.92
N ASN A 177 6.74 -2.04 -7.72
CA ASN A 177 5.63 -2.96 -7.41
C ASN A 177 5.81 -4.37 -8.00
N ASP A 178 7.02 -4.93 -8.02
CA ASP A 178 7.20 -6.31 -8.47
C ASP A 178 6.95 -7.28 -7.30
N ASP A 179 6.07 -8.27 -7.51
CA ASP A 179 5.41 -9.03 -6.44
C ASP A 179 6.33 -9.88 -5.54
N GLU A 180 7.60 -10.09 -5.93
CA GLU A 180 8.53 -10.94 -5.19
C GLU A 180 9.73 -10.19 -4.59
N GLY A 181 9.90 -8.89 -4.89
CA GLY A 181 11.04 -8.11 -4.38
C GLY A 181 12.41 -8.56 -4.92
N GLU A 182 12.47 -9.57 -5.78
CA GLU A 182 13.70 -10.07 -6.43
C GLU A 182 14.38 -9.00 -7.29
N ARG A 183 13.60 -8.06 -7.84
CA ARG A 183 14.11 -6.87 -8.55
C ARG A 183 13.67 -5.59 -7.85
N LEU A 184 14.62 -4.69 -7.65
CA LEU A 184 14.40 -3.38 -7.05
C LEU A 184 14.66 -2.27 -8.07
N LYS A 185 13.77 -1.29 -8.13
CA LYS A 185 13.98 -0.07 -8.91
C LYS A 185 14.93 0.88 -8.19
N VAL A 186 14.72 1.07 -6.90
CA VAL A 186 15.65 1.68 -5.93
C VAL A 186 15.45 0.98 -4.58
N ALA A 187 16.36 1.15 -3.63
CA ALA A 187 16.27 0.55 -2.30
C ALA A 187 15.87 1.61 -1.27
N ALA A 188 14.81 1.34 -0.51
CA ALA A 188 14.34 2.20 0.57
C ALA A 188 14.95 1.78 1.92
N CYS A 189 14.93 2.69 2.90
CA CYS A 189 15.38 2.43 4.26
C CYS A 189 14.47 3.09 5.29
N CYS A 190 13.81 2.30 6.14
CA CYS A 190 13.02 2.87 7.23
C CYS A 190 13.94 3.29 8.38
N LYS A 191 13.80 4.55 8.82
CA LYS A 191 14.60 5.13 9.89
C LYS A 191 13.75 5.86 10.94
N HIS A 192 14.22 6.02 12.17
CA HIS A 192 15.45 5.54 12.79
C HIS A 192 15.09 4.55 13.91
N TYR A 193 15.54 3.31 13.79
CA TYR A 193 15.15 2.19 14.63
C TYR A 193 16.01 2.14 15.91
N THR A 194 15.47 2.38 17.10
CA THR A 194 14.06 2.68 17.43
C THR A 194 13.96 3.65 18.60
N ALA A 195 12.73 4.13 18.84
CA ALA A 195 12.41 5.06 19.92
C ALA A 195 13.26 6.35 19.90
N TYR A 196 13.65 6.77 18.69
CA TYR A 196 14.29 8.04 18.38
C TYR A 196 13.22 9.11 18.12
N ASP A 197 13.10 10.08 19.03
CA ASP A 197 12.11 11.16 18.95
C ASP A 197 12.54 12.44 19.73
N LEU A 198 13.86 12.65 19.83
CA LEU A 198 14.51 13.77 20.51
C LEU A 198 15.86 14.04 19.85
N ASP A 199 16.13 15.31 19.51
CA ASP A 199 17.39 15.73 18.88
C ASP A 199 18.30 16.49 19.83
N ASN A 200 17.77 17.53 20.50
CA ASN A 200 18.50 18.35 21.45
C ASN A 200 17.54 19.17 22.31
N TRP A 201 17.24 18.67 23.51
CA TRP A 201 16.32 19.32 24.43
C TRP A 201 16.88 19.37 25.85
N SER A 202 16.92 20.57 26.42
CA SER A 202 17.31 20.83 27.82
C SER A 202 18.61 20.13 28.26
N GLY A 203 19.66 20.22 27.43
CA GLY A 203 20.97 19.65 27.72
C GLY A 203 21.10 18.15 27.48
N VAL A 204 20.06 17.51 26.93
CA VAL A 204 20.12 16.13 26.44
C VAL A 204 20.09 16.17 24.92
N ASP A 205 21.19 15.79 24.30
CA ASP A 205 21.27 15.58 22.86
C ASP A 205 20.99 14.12 22.49
N ARG A 206 20.70 13.90 21.21
CA ARG A 206 20.44 12.58 20.62
C ARG A 206 21.54 11.54 20.81
N PHE A 207 22.79 11.97 20.94
CA PHE A 207 23.93 11.08 21.09
C PHE A 207 24.02 10.55 22.52
N HIS A 208 23.59 11.31 23.52
CA HIS A 208 23.56 10.86 24.92
C HIS A 208 22.16 10.42 25.39
N PHE A 209 21.16 10.53 24.53
CA PHE A 209 19.80 10.19 24.88
C PHE A 209 19.64 8.69 25.15
N ASN A 210 19.23 8.33 26.37
CA ASN A 210 18.83 6.97 26.72
C ASN A 210 17.30 6.89 26.89
N ALA A 211 16.64 6.42 25.85
CA ALA A 211 15.20 6.21 25.83
C ALA A 211 14.83 5.03 26.74
N GLN A 212 14.27 5.34 27.92
CA GLN A 212 13.73 4.33 28.82
C GLN A 212 12.30 3.97 28.41
N VAL A 213 12.14 2.85 27.69
CA VAL A 213 10.87 2.46 27.06
C VAL A 213 10.39 1.12 27.65
N SER A 214 9.13 1.11 28.11
CA SER A 214 8.50 -0.12 28.60
C SER A 214 8.32 -1.15 27.47
N LYS A 215 8.34 -2.45 27.79
CA LYS A 215 8.03 -3.52 26.81
C LYS A 215 6.68 -3.31 26.12
N GLN A 216 5.73 -2.73 26.86
CA GLN A 216 4.41 -2.42 26.36
C GLN A 216 4.46 -1.31 25.30
N ASP A 217 5.04 -0.16 25.62
CA ASP A 217 5.09 0.98 24.68
C ASP A 217 5.95 0.67 23.45
N MET A 218 7.00 -0.13 23.62
CA MET A 218 7.83 -0.59 22.52
C MET A 218 7.00 -1.33 21.47
N GLU A 219 6.18 -2.29 21.88
CA GLU A 219 5.34 -3.09 20.96
C GLU A 219 4.03 -2.39 20.56
N ASP A 220 3.53 -1.46 21.37
CA ASP A 220 2.25 -0.76 21.14
C ASP A 220 2.40 0.51 20.29
N THR A 221 3.61 1.08 20.23
CA THR A 221 3.88 2.38 19.60
C THR A 221 5.13 2.35 18.72
N PHE A 222 6.31 2.16 19.31
CA PHE A 222 7.58 2.46 18.63
C PHE A 222 7.95 1.45 17.55
N ASN A 223 7.72 0.15 17.78
CA ASN A 223 8.05 -0.90 16.81
C ASN A 223 7.01 -1.10 15.72
N VAL A 224 5.78 -0.58 15.89
CA VAL A 224 4.69 -0.76 14.93
C VAL A 224 5.08 -0.28 13.52
N PRO A 225 5.56 0.96 13.29
CA PRO A 225 5.90 1.41 11.95
C PRO A 225 7.02 0.60 11.30
N PHE A 226 8.06 0.22 12.05
CA PHE A 226 9.16 -0.59 11.52
C PHE A 226 8.74 -2.03 11.19
N ARG A 227 7.90 -2.63 12.03
CA ARG A 227 7.31 -3.94 11.76
C ARG A 227 6.51 -3.95 10.46
N GLU A 228 5.69 -2.91 10.24
CA GLU A 228 4.93 -2.77 9.00
C GLU A 228 5.84 -2.47 7.80
N CYS A 229 6.89 -1.66 7.99
CA CYS A 229 7.88 -1.40 6.98
C CYS A 229 8.56 -2.69 6.46
N VAL A 230 8.95 -3.58 7.38
CA VAL A 230 9.56 -4.86 7.01
C VAL A 230 8.53 -5.83 6.44
N LEU A 231 7.43 -6.09 7.15
CA LEU A 231 6.49 -7.15 6.80
C LEU A 231 5.56 -6.80 5.63
N GLN A 232 5.10 -5.54 5.56
CA GLN A 232 4.19 -5.09 4.50
C GLN A 232 4.94 -4.31 3.43
N GLY A 233 5.87 -3.45 3.80
CA GLY A 233 6.69 -2.70 2.85
C GLY A 233 7.70 -3.58 2.10
N LYS A 234 8.15 -4.70 2.70
CA LYS A 234 9.28 -5.51 2.18
C LYS A 234 10.52 -4.63 1.94
N VAL A 235 10.82 -3.76 2.91
CA VAL A 235 11.92 -2.78 2.80
C VAL A 235 13.28 -3.46 2.62
N ALA A 236 14.13 -2.86 1.79
CA ALA A 236 15.49 -3.30 1.52
C ALA A 236 16.46 -2.97 2.67
N SER A 237 16.14 -1.96 3.49
CA SER A 237 16.97 -1.58 4.62
C SER A 237 16.21 -1.01 5.82
N VAL A 238 16.84 -1.11 7.00
CA VAL A 238 16.42 -0.42 8.23
C VAL A 238 17.66 0.25 8.84
N MET A 239 17.52 1.50 9.25
CA MET A 239 18.60 2.26 9.88
C MET A 239 18.47 2.21 11.41
N CYS A 240 19.50 1.80 12.12
CA CYS A 240 19.56 1.92 13.59
C CYS A 240 19.90 3.36 14.02
N SER A 241 19.33 3.82 15.13
CA SER A 241 19.42 5.22 15.60
C SER A 241 20.61 5.48 16.53
N PHE A 242 20.97 6.76 16.71
CA PHE A 242 22.03 7.19 17.64
C PHE A 242 21.78 6.80 19.10
N ASN A 243 20.55 6.95 19.57
CA ASN A 243 20.22 6.88 20.99
C ASN A 243 20.45 5.49 21.59
N GLN A 244 20.47 5.43 22.91
CA GLN A 244 20.32 4.18 23.64
C GLN A 244 18.84 3.87 23.87
N VAL A 245 18.50 2.59 23.94
CA VAL A 245 17.20 2.11 24.41
C VAL A 245 17.44 1.23 25.62
N ASN A 246 16.91 1.64 26.77
CA ASN A 246 17.10 0.93 28.04
C ASN A 246 18.56 0.62 28.36
N GLY A 247 19.48 1.56 28.06
CA GLY A 247 20.91 1.48 28.35
C GLY A 247 21.79 0.81 27.30
N ILE A 248 21.24 0.39 26.16
CA ILE A 248 22.03 -0.24 25.08
C ILE A 248 21.91 0.63 23.81
N PRO A 249 23.02 1.01 23.15
CA PRO A 249 22.99 1.70 21.85
C PRO A 249 22.25 0.85 20.82
N THR A 250 21.34 1.43 20.04
CA THR A 250 20.48 0.61 19.16
C THR A 250 21.26 -0.17 18.11
N CYS A 251 22.36 0.41 17.60
CA CYS A 251 23.26 -0.25 16.64
C CYS A 251 24.12 -1.38 17.25
N ALA A 252 24.14 -1.53 18.58
CA ALA A 252 24.87 -2.57 19.30
C ALA A 252 23.94 -3.58 20.02
N ASP A 253 22.62 -3.48 19.85
CA ASP A 253 21.66 -4.36 20.54
C ASP A 253 21.25 -5.58 19.67
N PRO A 254 21.73 -6.81 19.97
CA PRO A 254 21.35 -8.01 19.23
C PRO A 254 19.86 -8.37 19.37
N LYS A 255 19.19 -7.93 20.44
CA LYS A 255 17.76 -8.14 20.61
C LYS A 255 16.97 -7.31 19.59
N LEU A 256 17.40 -6.08 19.34
CA LEU A 256 16.76 -5.19 18.37
C LEU A 256 17.09 -5.60 16.93
N LEU A 257 18.36 -5.80 16.61
CA LEU A 257 18.79 -6.04 15.23
C LEU A 257 18.66 -7.52 14.82
N ARG A 258 19.50 -8.40 15.35
CA ARG A 258 19.53 -9.84 14.99
C ARG A 258 18.24 -10.56 15.34
N HIS A 259 17.69 -10.39 16.55
CA HIS A 259 16.53 -11.17 16.98
C HIS A 259 15.20 -10.58 16.49
N THR A 260 15.03 -9.26 16.50
CA THR A 260 13.74 -8.64 16.13
C THR A 260 13.64 -8.36 14.63
N ILE A 261 14.47 -7.48 14.07
CA ILE A 261 14.38 -7.13 12.65
C ILE A 261 14.69 -8.33 11.75
N ARG A 262 15.85 -8.95 11.95
CA ARG A 262 16.31 -10.05 11.08
C ARG A 262 15.65 -11.39 11.43
N GLY A 263 15.49 -11.68 12.72
CA GLY A 263 14.87 -12.90 13.22
C GLY A 263 13.35 -12.92 13.10
N ASN A 264 12.66 -12.11 13.90
CA ASN A 264 11.20 -12.15 14.01
C ASN A 264 10.49 -11.56 12.79
N TRP A 265 10.99 -10.44 12.25
CA TRP A 265 10.37 -9.76 11.10
C TRP A 265 10.93 -10.22 9.76
N ARG A 266 12.01 -11.03 9.76
CA ARG A 266 12.59 -11.64 8.56
C ARG A 266 12.97 -10.61 7.49
N LEU A 267 13.66 -9.54 7.89
CA LEU A 267 14.19 -8.55 6.94
C LEU A 267 15.01 -9.26 5.84
N ASN A 268 14.55 -9.13 4.59
CA ASN A 268 15.28 -9.54 3.40
C ASN A 268 16.05 -8.33 2.84
N GLY A 269 17.11 -7.94 3.55
CA GLY A 269 17.82 -6.69 3.32
C GLY A 269 18.97 -6.47 4.30
N TYR A 270 19.50 -5.25 4.34
CA TYR A 270 20.63 -4.86 5.19
C TYR A 270 20.24 -3.84 6.25
N ILE A 271 20.94 -3.84 7.38
CA ILE A 271 20.80 -2.89 8.47
C ILE A 271 21.97 -1.92 8.40
N VAL A 272 21.68 -0.62 8.43
CA VAL A 272 22.68 0.45 8.36
C VAL A 272 22.68 1.29 9.64
N SER A 273 23.81 1.89 10.01
CA SER A 273 23.88 2.88 11.10
C SER A 273 23.42 4.25 10.62
N ASP A 274 22.89 5.05 11.54
CA ASP A 274 22.83 6.51 11.35
C ASP A 274 24.26 7.09 11.28
N CYS A 275 24.43 8.33 10.82
CA CYS A 275 25.73 8.91 10.46
C CYS A 275 26.35 9.76 11.58
N ASP A 276 27.27 9.31 12.43
CA ASP A 276 28.03 8.05 12.47
C ASP A 276 27.78 7.35 13.83
N SER A 277 26.72 6.55 13.92
CA SER A 277 26.22 6.01 15.18
C SER A 277 27.17 5.00 15.81
N VAL A 278 28.01 4.33 15.02
CA VAL A 278 28.98 3.37 15.55
C VAL A 278 30.10 4.12 16.27
N GLY A 279 30.63 5.17 15.64
CA GLY A 279 31.56 6.09 16.28
C GLY A 279 30.96 6.72 17.53
N VAL A 280 29.73 7.25 17.44
CA VAL A 280 29.04 7.91 18.57
C VAL A 280 28.94 7.03 19.80
N PHE A 281 28.57 5.74 19.68
CA PHE A 281 28.42 4.93 20.88
C PHE A 281 29.76 4.57 21.56
N TYR A 282 30.88 4.71 20.84
CA TYR A 282 32.22 4.59 21.40
C TYR A 282 32.75 5.93 21.92
N ASP A 283 32.83 6.95 21.06
CA ASP A 283 33.48 8.23 21.33
C ASP A 283 32.70 9.12 22.31
N ASN A 284 31.37 9.07 22.25
CA ASN A 284 30.51 9.95 23.06
C ASN A 284 29.81 9.19 24.20
N GLN A 285 29.26 8.01 23.91
CA GLN A 285 28.52 7.24 24.92
C GLN A 285 29.42 6.34 25.78
N HIS A 286 30.67 6.11 25.35
CA HIS A 286 31.64 5.25 26.04
C HIS A 286 31.08 3.86 26.39
N TYR A 287 30.30 3.28 25.47
CA TYR A 287 29.65 1.99 25.69
C TYR A 287 30.64 0.81 25.64
N THR A 288 31.69 0.90 24.83
CA THR A 288 32.78 -0.09 24.76
C THR A 288 34.11 0.53 25.18
N SER A 289 35.07 -0.30 25.59
CA SER A 289 36.37 0.18 26.09
C SER A 289 37.37 0.45 24.97
N THR A 290 37.24 -0.23 23.83
CA THR A 290 38.08 0.02 22.64
C THR A 290 37.24 0.15 21.37
N PRO A 291 37.75 0.78 20.30
CA PRO A 291 37.00 0.93 19.06
C PRO A 291 36.84 -0.40 18.31
N GLU A 292 37.75 -1.36 18.49
CA GLU A 292 37.61 -2.72 17.95
C GLU A 292 36.46 -3.48 18.62
N GLU A 293 36.25 -3.28 19.92
CA GLU A 293 35.09 -3.83 20.63
C GLU A 293 33.78 -3.20 20.15
N ALA A 294 33.79 -1.91 19.81
CA ALA A 294 32.63 -1.25 19.20
C ALA A 294 32.28 -1.87 17.85
N ALA A 295 33.26 -1.96 16.94
CA ALA A 295 33.07 -2.56 15.62
C ALA A 295 32.57 -4.01 15.73
N ALA A 296 33.17 -4.80 16.63
CA ALA A 296 32.75 -6.17 16.87
C ALA A 296 31.33 -6.26 17.47
N SER A 297 30.98 -5.38 18.39
CA SER A 297 29.65 -5.34 19.02
C SER A 297 28.56 -5.02 18.01
N ALA A 298 28.80 -4.04 17.12
CA ALA A 298 27.85 -3.66 16.09
C ALA A 298 27.60 -4.79 15.07
N ILE A 299 28.67 -5.37 14.51
CA ILE A 299 28.55 -6.48 13.53
C ILE A 299 27.88 -7.70 14.17
N LYS A 300 28.27 -8.09 15.40
CA LYS A 300 27.65 -9.22 16.11
C LYS A 300 26.19 -8.96 16.49
N ALA A 301 25.82 -7.71 16.74
CA ALA A 301 24.43 -7.33 16.97
C ALA A 301 23.57 -7.52 15.72
N GLY A 302 24.18 -7.41 14.53
CA GLY A 302 23.55 -7.61 13.23
C GLY A 302 23.58 -6.40 12.32
N LEU A 303 24.44 -5.40 12.60
CA LEU A 303 24.70 -4.28 11.71
C LEU A 303 25.48 -4.75 10.47
N ASP A 304 25.05 -4.35 9.28
CA ASP A 304 25.65 -4.79 8.03
C ASP A 304 26.49 -3.71 7.35
N LEU A 305 26.11 -2.44 7.52
CA LEU A 305 26.73 -1.28 6.89
C LEU A 305 26.86 -0.13 7.88
N ASP A 306 27.98 0.57 7.83
CA ASP A 306 28.24 1.77 8.60
C ASP A 306 28.01 3.03 7.75
N CYS A 307 27.20 3.99 8.23
CA CYS A 307 27.24 5.35 7.72
C CYS A 307 28.45 6.08 8.30
N GLY A 308 29.62 5.75 7.79
CA GLY A 308 30.87 6.25 8.29
C GLY A 308 32.02 5.32 7.93
N PRO A 309 33.25 5.70 8.30
CA PRO A 309 34.42 4.88 8.10
C PRO A 309 34.68 3.90 9.26
N PHE A 310 33.96 4.00 10.38
CA PHE A 310 34.33 3.36 11.66
C PHE A 310 34.50 1.85 11.52
N LEU A 311 33.52 1.16 10.93
CA LEU A 311 33.64 -0.29 10.70
C LEU A 311 34.79 -0.63 9.75
N GLY A 312 34.99 0.15 8.68
CA GLY A 312 36.07 -0.07 7.73
C GLY A 312 37.46 0.09 8.33
N VAL A 313 37.61 0.98 9.32
CA VAL A 313 38.87 1.28 10.00
C VAL A 313 39.20 0.24 11.09
N HIS A 314 38.24 -0.09 11.96
CA HIS A 314 38.53 -0.83 13.20
C HIS A 314 38.29 -2.35 13.12
N THR A 315 37.51 -2.82 12.14
CA THR A 315 37.14 -4.24 12.03
C THR A 315 38.33 -5.16 11.75
N GLY A 316 39.35 -4.68 11.01
CA GLY A 316 40.55 -5.48 10.71
C GLY A 316 41.35 -5.85 11.96
N GLU A 317 41.48 -4.92 12.90
CA GLU A 317 42.18 -5.17 14.17
C GLU A 317 41.32 -6.00 15.14
N ALA A 318 40.00 -5.80 15.13
CA ALA A 318 39.07 -6.66 15.86
C ALA A 318 39.20 -8.15 15.47
N ILE A 319 39.44 -8.43 14.19
CA ILE A 319 39.67 -9.81 13.69
C ILE A 319 41.02 -10.34 14.14
N LYS A 320 42.11 -9.56 14.01
CA LYS A 320 43.45 -9.98 14.45
C LYS A 320 43.51 -10.29 15.94
N ARG A 321 42.78 -9.52 16.76
CA ARG A 321 42.64 -9.73 18.21
C ARG A 321 41.72 -10.91 18.57
N GLY A 322 41.08 -11.56 17.60
CA GLY A 322 40.16 -12.67 17.82
C GLY A 322 38.81 -12.27 18.42
N ILE A 323 38.50 -10.97 18.46
CA ILE A 323 37.22 -10.44 18.99
C ILE A 323 36.11 -10.69 17.97
N LEU A 324 36.41 -10.59 16.68
CA LEU A 324 35.48 -10.84 15.58
C LEU A 324 36.07 -11.88 14.61
N ARG A 325 35.24 -12.63 13.89
CA ARG A 325 35.69 -13.54 12.83
C ARG A 325 35.42 -12.92 11.47
N GLU A 326 36.25 -13.26 10.48
CA GLU A 326 36.01 -12.84 9.09
C GLU A 326 34.64 -13.30 8.56
N ALA A 327 34.18 -14.49 8.99
CA ALA A 327 32.85 -14.99 8.64
C ALA A 327 31.69 -14.10 9.14
N ASP A 328 31.91 -13.32 10.22
CA ASP A 328 30.91 -12.36 10.71
C ASP A 328 30.83 -11.15 9.76
N VAL A 329 31.96 -10.73 9.18
CA VAL A 329 32.03 -9.70 8.11
C VAL A 329 31.39 -10.21 6.82
N ASP A 330 31.64 -11.46 6.44
CA ASP A 330 31.01 -12.09 5.27
C ASP A 330 29.48 -12.07 5.40
N GLY A 331 28.95 -12.34 6.60
CA GLY A 331 27.52 -12.27 6.88
C GLY A 331 26.92 -10.88 6.64
N ALA A 332 27.62 -9.82 7.02
CA ALA A 332 27.22 -8.43 6.76
C ALA A 332 27.21 -8.12 5.25
N LEU A 333 28.30 -8.48 4.56
CA LEU A 333 28.44 -8.24 3.13
C LEU A 333 27.45 -9.03 2.28
N VAL A 334 27.05 -10.23 2.71
CA VAL A 334 25.99 -11.00 2.02
C VAL A 334 24.73 -10.15 1.89
N ASN A 335 24.33 -9.42 2.93
CA ASN A 335 23.11 -8.63 2.93
C ASN A 335 23.21 -7.40 2.02
N THR A 336 24.33 -6.68 2.07
CA THR A 336 24.53 -5.48 1.24
C THR A 336 24.68 -5.84 -0.24
N VAL A 337 25.51 -6.83 -0.57
CA VAL A 337 25.71 -7.28 -1.95
C VAL A 337 24.43 -7.88 -2.54
N THR A 338 23.62 -8.60 -1.75
CA THR A 338 22.30 -9.07 -2.19
C THR A 338 21.43 -7.92 -2.70
N ILE A 339 21.41 -6.77 -2.00
CA ILE A 339 20.63 -5.61 -2.45
C ILE A 339 21.21 -5.01 -3.74
N GLN A 340 22.53 -4.89 -3.87
CA GLN A 340 23.14 -4.40 -5.12
C GLN A 340 22.81 -5.29 -6.33
N MET A 341 22.77 -6.62 -6.14
CA MET A 341 22.33 -7.55 -7.18
C MET A 341 20.85 -7.38 -7.52
N ARG A 342 19.97 -7.27 -6.52
CA ARG A 342 18.53 -7.01 -6.74
C ARG A 342 18.30 -5.66 -7.44
N LEU A 343 19.19 -4.68 -7.26
CA LEU A 343 19.16 -3.37 -7.95
C LEU A 343 19.67 -3.39 -9.39
N GLY A 344 20.40 -4.44 -9.78
CA GLY A 344 20.91 -4.59 -11.15
C GLY A 344 22.34 -4.24 -11.38
N MET A 345 23.07 -3.97 -10.32
CA MET A 345 24.42 -3.44 -10.44
C MET A 345 25.41 -4.46 -11.01
N PHE A 346 25.03 -5.75 -11.05
CA PHE A 346 25.85 -6.87 -11.54
C PHE A 346 25.26 -7.55 -12.79
N ASP A 347 24.26 -6.93 -13.44
CA ASP A 347 23.52 -7.51 -14.57
C ASP A 347 23.94 -6.88 -15.91
N GLY A 348 25.25 -6.68 -16.08
CA GLY A 348 25.85 -6.17 -17.32
C GLY A 348 25.38 -4.76 -17.71
N GLU A 349 25.22 -4.54 -19.02
CA GLU A 349 25.04 -3.22 -19.65
C GLU A 349 23.81 -2.48 -19.10
N PRO A 350 23.98 -1.38 -18.35
CA PRO A 350 22.87 -0.68 -17.68
C PRO A 350 21.78 -0.22 -18.65
N SER A 351 22.15 0.22 -19.85
CA SER A 351 21.18 0.69 -20.86
C SER A 351 20.28 -0.42 -21.41
N ALA A 352 20.71 -1.69 -21.32
CA ALA A 352 19.93 -2.85 -21.73
C ALA A 352 18.97 -3.36 -20.63
N GLN A 353 19.12 -2.85 -19.39
CA GLN A 353 18.30 -3.29 -18.26
C GLN A 353 16.91 -2.64 -18.27
N ARG A 354 15.97 -3.22 -17.51
CA ARG A 354 14.56 -2.80 -17.41
C ARG A 354 14.34 -1.30 -17.21
N PHE A 355 15.21 -0.64 -16.45
CA PHE A 355 15.10 0.80 -16.15
C PHE A 355 16.18 1.65 -16.83
N GLY A 356 16.95 1.08 -17.76
CA GLY A 356 18.10 1.75 -18.41
C GLY A 356 17.73 2.90 -19.35
N ASN A 357 16.45 2.97 -19.77
CA ASN A 357 15.96 3.99 -20.71
C ASN A 357 15.49 5.29 -20.03
N LEU A 358 15.48 5.35 -18.70
CA LEU A 358 15.15 6.55 -17.93
C LEU A 358 16.33 7.53 -17.98
N GLY A 359 16.06 8.81 -18.22
CA GLY A 359 17.08 9.85 -18.30
C GLY A 359 16.53 11.27 -18.04
N PRO A 360 17.23 12.32 -18.45
CA PRO A 360 16.88 13.71 -18.10
C PRO A 360 15.43 14.12 -18.42
N ARG A 361 14.86 13.60 -19.51
CA ARG A 361 13.46 13.86 -19.92
C ARG A 361 12.39 13.31 -18.97
N ASP A 362 12.78 12.36 -18.11
CA ASP A 362 11.91 11.68 -17.16
C ASP A 362 11.95 12.36 -15.77
N VAL A 363 12.74 13.43 -15.63
CA VAL A 363 12.83 14.27 -14.43
C VAL A 363 12.09 15.59 -14.65
N CYS A 364 11.44 16.12 -13.61
CA CYS A 364 10.70 17.38 -13.67
C CYS A 364 9.57 17.40 -14.73
N THR A 365 8.98 16.25 -15.02
CA THR A 365 7.89 16.16 -15.99
C THR A 365 6.66 16.95 -15.52
N PRO A 366 5.81 17.47 -16.42
CA PRO A 366 4.57 18.15 -16.02
C PRO A 366 3.68 17.29 -15.12
N ALA A 367 3.64 15.98 -15.35
CA ALA A 367 2.89 15.05 -14.52
C ALA A 367 3.47 14.94 -13.10
N HIS A 368 4.80 14.94 -12.95
CA HIS A 368 5.44 14.91 -11.64
C HIS A 368 5.17 16.19 -10.85
N LYS A 369 5.28 17.36 -11.52
CA LYS A 369 4.99 18.67 -10.93
C LYS A 369 3.53 18.80 -10.50
N GLU A 370 2.59 18.32 -11.33
CA GLU A 370 1.17 18.31 -10.96
C GLU A 370 0.90 17.38 -9.78
N LEU A 371 1.58 16.24 -9.69
CA LEU A 371 1.44 15.33 -8.55
C LEU A 371 1.91 15.98 -7.24
N ALA A 372 3.03 16.72 -7.27
CA ALA A 372 3.52 17.48 -6.12
C ALA A 372 2.52 18.57 -5.69
N LEU A 373 1.96 19.30 -6.66
CA LEU A 373 0.92 20.31 -6.42
C LEU A 373 -0.35 19.69 -5.83
N GLU A 374 -0.80 18.57 -6.38
CA GLU A 374 -2.01 17.89 -5.92
C GLU A 374 -1.83 17.33 -4.50
N ALA A 375 -0.65 16.85 -4.14
CA ALA A 375 -0.37 16.44 -2.78
C ALA A 375 -0.42 17.61 -1.78
N ALA A 376 0.13 18.77 -2.15
CA ALA A 376 0.02 19.97 -1.35
C ALA A 376 -1.46 20.40 -1.17
N ARG A 377 -2.24 20.42 -2.26
CA ARG A 377 -3.69 20.73 -2.22
C ARG A 377 -4.45 19.79 -1.28
N GLN A 378 -4.24 18.49 -1.42
CA GLN A 378 -4.91 17.48 -0.60
C GLN A 378 -4.46 17.46 0.87
N GLY A 379 -3.24 17.95 1.14
CA GLY A 379 -2.61 18.00 2.45
C GLY A 379 -2.92 19.25 3.27
N ILE A 380 -3.32 20.34 2.64
CA ILE A 380 -3.70 21.58 3.34
C ILE A 380 -4.93 21.32 4.23
N VAL A 381 -4.84 21.76 5.49
CA VAL A 381 -5.88 21.57 6.50
C VAL A 381 -6.53 22.90 6.85
N LEU A 382 -7.84 22.99 6.64
CA LEU A 382 -8.64 24.12 7.12
C LEU A 382 -9.00 23.91 8.59
N LEU A 383 -8.41 24.71 9.49
CA LEU A 383 -8.59 24.57 10.94
C LEU A 383 -9.79 25.36 11.46
N LYS A 384 -10.03 26.54 10.88
CA LYS A 384 -11.11 27.46 11.23
C LYS A 384 -11.64 28.13 9.98
N ASN A 385 -12.97 28.26 9.87
CA ASN A 385 -13.63 29.08 8.86
C ASN A 385 -14.90 29.73 9.45
N HIS A 386 -14.74 30.88 10.06
CA HIS A 386 -15.83 31.63 10.69
C HIS A 386 -16.68 32.33 9.62
N LYS A 387 -18.01 32.28 9.77
CA LYS A 387 -18.99 32.88 8.83
C LYS A 387 -18.79 32.51 7.35
N ALA A 388 -18.17 31.35 7.08
CA ALA A 388 -17.81 30.93 5.73
C ALA A 388 -17.05 32.02 4.93
N SER A 389 -16.14 32.74 5.60
CA SER A 389 -15.32 33.79 4.96
C SER A 389 -14.38 33.25 3.89
N LEU A 390 -13.97 31.99 4.01
CA LEU A 390 -13.29 31.26 2.95
C LEU A 390 -14.28 30.36 2.18
N PRO A 391 -14.15 30.26 0.84
CA PRO A 391 -13.09 30.87 0.04
C PRO A 391 -13.28 32.37 -0.24
N LEU A 392 -12.16 33.07 -0.42
CA LEU A 392 -12.13 34.45 -0.90
C LEU A 392 -12.65 34.52 -2.35
N SER A 393 -13.38 35.58 -2.68
CA SER A 393 -13.81 35.87 -4.06
C SER A 393 -12.89 36.91 -4.70
N PRO A 394 -12.30 36.65 -5.89
CA PRO A 394 -11.54 37.65 -6.64
C PRO A 394 -12.37 38.89 -7.03
N HIS A 395 -13.69 38.76 -7.12
CA HIS A 395 -14.58 39.88 -7.44
C HIS A 395 -14.80 40.82 -6.25
N ARG A 396 -14.86 40.28 -5.02
CA ARG A 396 -15.09 41.06 -3.79
C ARG A 396 -13.81 41.50 -3.10
N HIS A 397 -12.74 40.72 -3.25
CA HIS A 397 -11.45 40.98 -2.62
C HIS A 397 -10.41 41.22 -3.71
N GLN A 398 -10.50 42.36 -4.38
CA GLN A 398 -9.67 42.66 -5.56
C GLN A 398 -8.23 43.00 -5.17
N THR A 399 -8.05 43.53 -3.96
CA THR A 399 -6.73 43.77 -3.35
C THR A 399 -6.59 42.96 -2.06
N VAL A 400 -5.51 42.18 -1.95
CA VAL A 400 -5.21 41.37 -0.76
C VAL A 400 -3.87 41.79 -0.17
N ALA A 401 -3.84 42.10 1.13
CA ALA A 401 -2.59 42.28 1.85
C ALA A 401 -2.00 40.90 2.17
N VAL A 402 -0.77 40.63 1.72
CA VAL A 402 -0.05 39.38 2.00
C VAL A 402 1.09 39.69 2.95
N ILE A 403 0.99 39.23 4.19
CA ILE A 403 1.85 39.68 5.30
C ILE A 403 2.51 38.50 5.99
N GLY A 404 3.82 38.57 6.26
CA GLY A 404 4.49 37.64 7.19
C GLY A 404 5.84 37.12 6.72
N PRO A 405 6.65 36.57 7.64
CA PRO A 405 8.01 36.11 7.32
C PRO A 405 8.02 34.94 6.33
N ASN A 406 6.94 34.15 6.25
CA ASN A 406 6.79 33.03 5.33
C ASN A 406 6.01 33.39 4.05
N SER A 407 5.78 34.68 3.76
CA SER A 407 4.92 35.09 2.65
C SER A 407 5.59 35.09 1.27
N ASP A 408 6.92 35.26 1.21
CA ASP A 408 7.70 35.23 -0.03
C ASP A 408 8.95 34.35 0.14
N VAL A 409 8.72 33.06 0.33
CA VAL A 409 9.77 32.07 0.58
C VAL A 409 9.68 30.93 -0.42
N THR A 410 10.83 30.32 -0.71
CA THR A 410 10.96 29.12 -1.56
C THR A 410 11.51 27.94 -0.76
N VAL A 411 12.64 28.14 -0.06
CA VAL A 411 13.33 27.10 0.70
C VAL A 411 12.52 26.62 1.90
N THR A 412 11.87 27.52 2.64
CA THR A 412 11.03 27.11 3.78
C THR A 412 9.90 26.17 3.34
N MET A 413 9.35 26.33 2.13
CA MET A 413 8.22 25.50 1.68
C MET A 413 8.59 24.02 1.50
N ILE A 414 9.85 23.72 1.20
CA ILE A 414 10.30 22.34 0.91
C ILE A 414 10.83 21.62 2.16
N GLY A 415 10.84 22.24 3.34
CA GLY A 415 11.33 21.60 4.55
C GLY A 415 12.78 21.11 4.45
N ASN A 416 13.18 20.20 5.33
CA ASN A 416 14.55 19.67 5.39
C ASN A 416 14.73 18.45 4.49
N TYR A 417 15.95 17.93 4.36
CA TYR A 417 16.25 16.77 3.49
C TYR A 417 15.74 16.92 2.04
N ALA A 418 15.65 18.16 1.56
CA ALA A 418 15.19 18.51 0.22
C ALA A 418 16.37 18.67 -0.75
N GLY A 419 16.18 18.27 -2.00
CA GLY A 419 17.09 18.61 -3.10
C GLY A 419 16.77 19.95 -3.76
N VAL A 420 17.30 20.16 -4.97
CA VAL A 420 16.96 21.33 -5.78
C VAL A 420 15.65 21.09 -6.50
N ALA A 421 14.58 21.81 -6.14
CA ALA A 421 13.30 21.67 -6.82
C ALA A 421 13.35 22.18 -8.27
N CYS A 422 12.52 21.58 -9.14
CA CYS A 422 12.42 21.97 -10.54
C CYS A 422 12.01 23.44 -10.78
N ASP A 423 11.16 23.97 -9.91
CA ASP A 423 10.59 25.31 -9.95
C ASP A 423 9.95 25.63 -8.59
N TYR A 424 9.76 26.91 -8.30
CA TYR A 424 9.08 27.36 -7.08
C TYR A 424 7.94 28.31 -7.41
N THR A 425 6.88 28.26 -6.61
CA THR A 425 5.89 29.34 -6.55
C THR A 425 5.71 29.75 -5.09
N SER A 426 6.19 30.95 -4.72
CA SER A 426 6.03 31.47 -3.36
C SER A 426 4.57 31.82 -3.07
N PRO A 427 4.15 31.92 -1.80
CA PRO A 427 2.75 32.22 -1.47
C PRO A 427 2.25 33.56 -2.04
N VAL A 428 3.05 34.62 -1.98
CA VAL A 428 2.70 35.91 -2.60
C VAL A 428 2.55 35.80 -4.12
N GLN A 429 3.42 35.03 -4.79
CA GLN A 429 3.30 34.76 -6.23
C GLN A 429 2.02 33.98 -6.56
N GLY A 430 1.68 32.97 -5.76
CA GLY A 430 0.46 32.17 -5.94
C GLY A 430 -0.80 33.02 -5.77
N ILE A 431 -0.88 33.83 -4.73
CA ILE A 431 -2.02 34.73 -4.46
C ILE A 431 -2.12 35.81 -5.54
N GLY A 432 -0.97 36.35 -5.99
CA GLY A 432 -0.90 37.38 -7.04
C GLY A 432 -1.44 36.93 -8.41
N ARG A 433 -1.59 35.62 -8.66
CA ARG A 433 -2.25 35.10 -9.87
C ARG A 433 -3.76 35.33 -9.87
N TYR A 434 -4.37 35.50 -8.70
CA TYR A 434 -5.83 35.69 -8.57
C TYR A 434 -6.21 37.16 -8.47
N VAL A 435 -5.42 37.96 -7.73
CA VAL A 435 -5.79 39.32 -7.30
C VAL A 435 -4.55 40.19 -7.14
N LYS A 436 -4.73 41.52 -7.05
CA LYS A 436 -3.64 42.44 -6.75
C LYS A 436 -3.18 42.24 -5.30
N THR A 437 -1.86 42.17 -5.07
CA THR A 437 -1.29 41.99 -3.73
C THR A 437 -0.58 43.23 -3.22
N ILE A 438 -0.76 43.57 -1.94
CA ILE A 438 0.10 44.49 -1.19
C ILE A 438 0.94 43.63 -0.24
N HIS A 439 2.23 43.50 -0.51
CA HIS A 439 3.11 42.61 0.25
C HIS A 439 3.88 43.38 1.33
N GLN A 440 3.96 42.80 2.52
CA GLN A 440 4.80 43.29 3.62
C GLN A 440 5.34 42.11 4.43
N GLN A 441 6.63 42.12 4.78
CA GLN A 441 7.19 41.00 5.54
C GLN A 441 6.67 40.95 6.99
N GLY A 442 6.45 42.12 7.62
CA GLY A 442 5.94 42.25 8.98
C GLY A 442 6.93 41.88 10.09
N CYS A 443 7.72 40.81 9.90
CA CYS A 443 8.89 40.46 10.69
C CYS A 443 10.10 40.34 9.75
N ILE A 444 11.32 40.59 10.24
CA ILE A 444 12.56 40.47 9.44
C ILE A 444 12.84 39.00 9.08
N ASP A 445 12.47 38.08 9.96
CA ASP A 445 12.64 36.64 9.82
C ASP A 445 11.56 35.89 10.61
N VAL A 446 11.60 34.56 10.60
CA VAL A 446 10.68 33.71 11.36
C VAL A 446 10.87 33.87 12.86
N ALA A 447 12.09 34.10 13.36
CA ALA A 447 12.33 34.31 14.79
C ALA A 447 11.61 35.56 15.32
N CYS A 448 11.38 36.57 14.48
CA CYS A 448 10.58 37.77 14.74
C CYS A 448 10.93 38.44 16.09
N THR A 449 12.19 38.83 16.25
CA THR A 449 12.72 39.41 17.50
C THR A 449 12.38 40.90 17.70
N SER A 450 11.87 41.59 16.68
CA SER A 450 11.58 43.03 16.67
C SER A 450 10.25 43.34 15.99
N ASP A 451 9.62 44.48 16.33
CA ASP A 451 8.39 45.00 15.69
C ASP A 451 8.63 46.11 14.65
N GLN A 452 9.89 46.34 14.26
CA GLN A 452 10.27 47.42 13.35
C GLN A 452 9.42 47.49 12.06
N LEU A 453 8.98 46.34 11.54
CA LEU A 453 8.21 46.24 10.29
C LEU A 453 6.69 46.18 10.49
N PHE A 454 6.19 46.27 11.74
CA PHE A 454 4.75 46.14 12.02
C PHE A 454 3.94 47.29 11.43
N GLY A 455 4.48 48.52 11.46
CA GLY A 455 3.76 49.71 11.00
C GLY A 455 3.33 49.59 9.53
N ALA A 456 4.25 49.18 8.65
CA ALA A 456 3.96 48.98 7.23
C ALA A 456 2.98 47.82 6.99
N ALA A 457 3.09 46.72 7.73
CA ALA A 457 2.16 45.60 7.64
C ALA A 457 0.73 45.99 8.06
N ILE A 458 0.59 46.74 9.16
CA ILE A 458 -0.69 47.27 9.63
C ILE A 458 -1.30 48.18 8.57
N GLU A 459 -0.51 49.07 7.98
CA GLU A 459 -1.00 50.00 6.96
C GLU A 459 -1.44 49.27 5.67
N ALA A 460 -0.67 48.28 5.22
CA ALA A 460 -1.07 47.42 4.10
C ALA A 460 -2.43 46.74 4.33
N SER A 461 -2.68 46.26 5.55
CA SER A 461 -3.95 45.60 5.90
C SER A 461 -5.17 46.52 5.89
N ARG A 462 -4.97 47.84 6.11
CA ARG A 462 -6.03 48.85 6.04
C ARG A 462 -6.43 49.19 4.60
N GLN A 463 -5.48 49.06 3.68
CA GLN A 463 -5.66 49.41 2.26
C GLN A 463 -6.23 48.26 1.42
N ALA A 464 -6.25 47.03 1.95
CA ALA A 464 -6.71 45.84 1.24
C ALA A 464 -8.14 45.43 1.59
N ASP A 465 -8.80 44.74 0.65
CA ASP A 465 -10.16 44.21 0.81
C ASP A 465 -10.20 42.93 1.66
N ALA A 466 -9.07 42.21 1.75
CA ALA A 466 -8.85 41.08 2.65
C ALA A 466 -7.36 41.00 3.02
N THR A 467 -7.04 40.32 4.11
CA THR A 467 -5.66 40.17 4.59
C THR A 467 -5.32 38.69 4.78
N VAL A 468 -4.17 38.27 4.26
CA VAL A 468 -3.62 36.93 4.43
C VAL A 468 -2.29 37.05 5.19
N LEU A 469 -2.26 36.52 6.41
CA LEU A 469 -1.08 36.44 7.26
C LEU A 469 -0.43 35.07 7.09
N ILE A 470 0.84 35.01 6.68
CA ILE A 470 1.58 33.77 6.45
C ILE A 470 2.70 33.67 7.49
N MET A 471 2.41 32.91 8.55
CA MET A 471 3.19 32.79 9.78
C MET A 471 3.67 31.35 9.95
N GLY A 472 4.40 31.09 11.04
CA GLY A 472 4.73 29.74 11.46
C GLY A 472 6.19 29.58 11.81
N LEU A 473 6.78 28.49 11.35
CA LEU A 473 8.11 28.02 11.68
C LEU A 473 8.96 27.87 10.40
N ASP A 474 10.25 27.60 10.61
CA ASP A 474 11.23 27.16 9.63
C ASP A 474 12.35 26.39 10.34
N HIS A 475 13.43 26.05 9.63
CA HIS A 475 14.57 25.32 10.20
C HIS A 475 15.36 26.11 11.25
N SER A 476 15.16 27.43 11.34
CA SER A 476 15.73 28.20 12.45
C SER A 476 15.05 27.87 13.78
N ILE A 477 13.88 27.21 13.77
CA ILE A 477 13.11 26.88 14.96
C ILE A 477 12.99 25.36 15.18
N GLU A 478 12.69 24.59 14.13
CA GLU A 478 12.56 23.13 14.18
C GLU A 478 13.41 22.47 13.10
N ALA A 479 14.45 21.75 13.51
CA ALA A 479 15.34 21.06 12.58
C ALA A 479 16.02 19.85 13.25
N GLU A 480 16.75 19.09 12.45
CA GLU A 480 17.74 18.15 12.98
C GLU A 480 18.73 18.87 13.92
N SER A 481 19.08 18.23 15.04
CA SER A 481 19.88 18.81 16.13
C SER A 481 19.25 20.02 16.85
N LYS A 482 17.98 20.35 16.57
CA LYS A 482 17.30 21.52 17.15
C LYS A 482 15.83 21.26 17.47
N ASP A 483 15.58 20.88 18.73
CA ASP A 483 14.22 20.81 19.26
C ASP A 483 13.70 22.19 19.67
N ARG A 484 12.37 22.34 19.63
CA ARG A 484 11.70 23.55 20.06
C ARG A 484 11.66 23.66 21.58
N ALA A 485 11.74 24.88 22.09
CA ALA A 485 11.56 25.16 23.51
C ALA A 485 10.07 25.13 23.94
N GLY A 486 9.14 25.40 23.02
CA GLY A 486 7.70 25.51 23.30
C GLY A 486 6.84 25.33 22.05
N LEU A 487 5.55 25.60 22.17
CA LEU A 487 4.52 25.44 21.13
C LEU A 487 3.97 26.77 20.59
N LEU A 488 4.35 27.91 21.17
CA LEU A 488 3.91 29.21 20.67
C LEU A 488 4.56 29.54 19.32
N LEU A 489 3.97 30.49 18.59
CA LEU A 489 4.67 31.10 17.46
C LEU A 489 5.95 31.79 17.96
N PRO A 490 7.05 31.76 17.19
CA PRO A 490 8.30 32.40 17.58
C PRO A 490 8.19 33.92 17.73
N GLY A 491 8.94 34.44 18.71
CA GLY A 491 9.08 35.87 18.95
C GLY A 491 7.75 36.62 19.01
N ARG A 492 7.64 37.67 18.21
CA ARG A 492 6.49 38.60 18.23
C ARG A 492 5.47 38.34 17.13
N GLN A 493 5.50 37.17 16.48
CA GLN A 493 4.52 36.83 15.43
C GLN A 493 3.06 36.88 15.95
N GLN A 494 2.77 36.44 17.17
CA GLN A 494 1.41 36.51 17.74
C GLN A 494 0.91 37.95 17.88
N GLU A 495 1.82 38.87 18.24
CA GLU A 495 1.51 40.29 18.35
C GLU A 495 1.26 40.91 16.98
N LEU A 496 2.07 40.58 15.96
CA LEU A 496 1.85 41.00 14.58
C LEU A 496 0.47 40.55 14.09
N VAL A 497 0.13 39.27 14.28
CA VAL A 497 -1.17 38.72 13.88
C VAL A 497 -2.31 39.49 14.54
N SER A 498 -2.22 39.74 15.84
CA SER A 498 -3.26 40.44 16.60
C SER A 498 -3.42 41.89 16.11
N LYS A 499 -2.33 42.64 15.98
CA LYS A 499 -2.35 44.05 15.52
C LYS A 499 -2.87 44.20 14.09
N VAL A 500 -2.44 43.31 13.18
CA VAL A 500 -2.90 43.32 11.78
C VAL A 500 -4.36 42.91 11.68
N ALA A 501 -4.79 41.85 12.39
CA ALA A 501 -6.19 41.41 12.37
C ALA A 501 -7.14 42.51 12.88
N MET A 502 -6.74 43.24 13.93
CA MET A 502 -7.52 44.38 14.43
C MET A 502 -7.60 45.57 13.46
N ALA A 503 -6.56 45.79 12.65
CA ALA A 503 -6.50 46.89 11.70
C ALA A 503 -7.12 46.56 10.33
N SER A 504 -7.29 45.28 10.02
CA SER A 504 -7.79 44.80 8.73
C SER A 504 -9.23 45.26 8.48
N LYS A 505 -9.50 45.77 7.27
CA LYS A 505 -10.85 46.21 6.85
C LYS A 505 -11.78 45.02 6.55
N GLY A 506 -11.22 43.97 5.96
CA GLY A 506 -11.95 42.78 5.52
C GLY A 506 -11.55 41.51 6.26
N PRO A 507 -11.91 40.32 5.75
CA PRO A 507 -11.58 39.06 6.41
C PRO A 507 -10.06 38.86 6.51
N THR A 508 -9.58 38.56 7.72
CA THR A 508 -8.19 38.16 7.96
C THR A 508 -8.09 36.63 8.00
N VAL A 509 -7.21 36.07 7.18
CA VAL A 509 -6.93 34.63 7.12
C VAL A 509 -5.49 34.39 7.56
N LEU A 510 -5.30 33.49 8.52
CA LEU A 510 -3.99 33.08 8.98
C LEU A 510 -3.61 31.74 8.33
N VAL A 511 -2.51 31.73 7.59
CA VAL A 511 -1.88 30.54 7.00
C VAL A 511 -0.64 30.20 7.81
N LEU A 512 -0.56 28.97 8.31
CA LEU A 512 0.54 28.46 9.14
C LEU A 512 1.39 27.49 8.33
N MET A 513 2.64 27.86 8.06
CA MET A 513 3.67 26.98 7.51
C MET A 513 4.55 26.46 8.64
N SER A 514 4.52 25.16 8.89
CA SER A 514 5.22 24.49 10.00
C SER A 514 5.04 22.98 9.87
N GLY A 515 6.02 22.20 10.29
CA GLY A 515 5.87 20.76 10.49
C GLY A 515 5.21 20.46 11.82
N GLY A 516 5.76 20.98 12.91
CA GLY A 516 5.24 20.79 14.27
C GLY A 516 3.96 21.58 14.57
N PRO A 517 3.14 21.14 15.55
CA PRO A 517 1.92 21.84 15.94
C PRO A 517 2.22 23.16 16.66
N ILE A 518 1.32 24.13 16.55
CA ILE A 518 1.45 25.45 17.19
C ILE A 518 0.25 25.70 18.11
N ASP A 519 0.47 26.25 19.29
CA ASP A 519 -0.62 26.69 20.16
C ASP A 519 -1.29 27.94 19.59
N MET A 520 -2.44 27.71 18.95
CA MET A 520 -3.27 28.74 18.33
C MET A 520 -4.43 29.20 19.22
N SER A 521 -4.37 28.97 20.54
CA SER A 521 -5.44 29.37 21.47
C SER A 521 -5.79 30.86 21.35
N PHE A 522 -4.79 31.72 21.13
CA PHE A 522 -4.99 33.17 20.97
C PHE A 522 -5.85 33.56 19.76
N ALA A 523 -5.75 32.82 18.63
CA ALA A 523 -6.45 33.14 17.38
C ALA A 523 -7.69 32.27 17.14
N LYS A 524 -7.77 31.08 17.76
CA LYS A 524 -8.83 30.09 17.55
C LYS A 524 -10.22 30.71 17.75
N ASN A 525 -10.40 31.49 18.82
CA ASN A 525 -11.68 32.11 19.18
C ASN A 525 -11.76 33.61 18.88
N ASP A 526 -10.68 34.22 18.36
CA ASP A 526 -10.71 35.64 17.97
C ASP A 526 -11.63 35.86 16.76
N ARG A 527 -12.54 36.83 16.85
CA ARG A 527 -13.50 37.14 15.79
C ARG A 527 -12.86 37.90 14.62
N HIS A 528 -11.72 38.55 14.83
CA HIS A 528 -10.99 39.26 13.77
C HIS A 528 -10.24 38.29 12.84
N VAL A 529 -9.87 37.11 13.34
CA VAL A 529 -9.29 36.04 12.51
C VAL A 529 -10.40 35.18 11.92
N ALA A 530 -10.77 35.46 10.67
CA ALA A 530 -11.87 34.80 9.98
C ALA A 530 -11.56 33.34 9.60
N GLY A 531 -10.32 33.05 9.19
CA GLY A 531 -9.88 31.71 8.78
C GLY A 531 -8.51 31.34 9.33
N ILE A 532 -8.29 30.05 9.59
CA ILE A 532 -6.98 29.49 9.92
C ILE A 532 -6.74 28.27 9.04
N ILE A 533 -5.63 28.27 8.32
CA ILE A 533 -5.17 27.19 7.44
C ILE A 533 -3.81 26.71 7.97
N TRP A 534 -3.60 25.40 8.04
CA TRP A 534 -2.27 24.81 8.20
C TRP A 534 -1.84 24.18 6.87
N ALA A 535 -0.69 24.63 6.37
CA ALA A 535 -0.16 24.25 5.07
C ALA A 535 1.00 23.24 5.16
N GLY A 536 1.42 22.84 6.36
CA GLY A 536 2.63 22.03 6.52
C GLY A 536 3.87 22.75 5.95
N TYR A 537 4.74 21.96 5.31
CA TYR A 537 5.71 22.43 4.34
C TYR A 537 5.23 22.00 2.93
N PRO A 538 4.57 22.89 2.17
CA PRO A 538 3.74 22.53 1.02
C PRO A 538 4.51 22.25 -0.28
N GLY A 539 5.84 22.13 -0.22
CA GLY A 539 6.69 21.76 -1.34
C GLY A 539 6.84 22.85 -2.42
N GLN A 540 7.35 22.43 -3.58
CA GLN A 540 7.80 23.33 -4.64
C GLN A 540 6.68 24.22 -5.22
N ALA A 541 5.46 23.70 -5.29
CA ALA A 541 4.28 24.40 -5.81
C ALA A 541 3.38 24.95 -4.69
N GLY A 542 3.90 25.05 -3.46
CA GLY A 542 3.11 25.32 -2.27
C GLY A 542 2.33 26.63 -2.30
N GLY A 543 2.89 27.70 -2.86
CA GLY A 543 2.17 28.96 -3.02
C GLY A 543 0.96 28.86 -3.94
N THR A 544 1.02 28.02 -4.98
CA THR A 544 -0.13 27.72 -5.85
C THR A 544 -1.21 26.98 -5.05
N ALA A 545 -0.84 25.94 -4.30
CA ALA A 545 -1.77 25.16 -3.49
C ALA A 545 -2.47 26.02 -2.42
N ILE A 546 -1.72 26.88 -1.72
CA ILE A 546 -2.26 27.83 -0.73
C ILE A 546 -3.28 28.76 -1.40
N ALA A 547 -2.93 29.35 -2.55
CA ALA A 547 -3.84 30.23 -3.28
C ALA A 547 -5.11 29.49 -3.76
N ASP A 548 -4.97 28.27 -4.27
CA ASP A 548 -6.09 27.47 -4.74
C ASP A 548 -7.10 27.17 -3.63
N VAL A 549 -6.61 26.91 -2.42
CA VAL A 549 -7.47 26.77 -1.23
C VAL A 549 -8.08 28.11 -0.84
N LEU A 550 -7.28 29.20 -0.76
CA LEU A 550 -7.77 30.52 -0.36
C LEU A 550 -8.92 31.02 -1.26
N PHE A 551 -8.82 30.85 -2.57
CA PHE A 551 -9.83 31.28 -3.55
C PHE A 551 -10.83 30.19 -3.93
N GLY A 552 -10.66 28.97 -3.42
CA GLY A 552 -11.62 27.88 -3.54
C GLY A 552 -11.70 27.26 -4.93
N THR A 553 -10.63 27.34 -5.72
CA THR A 553 -10.44 26.44 -6.88
C THR A 553 -10.14 25.02 -6.40
N HIS A 554 -9.58 24.87 -5.20
CA HIS A 554 -9.52 23.62 -4.46
C HIS A 554 -10.38 23.67 -3.18
N ASN A 555 -11.10 22.60 -2.90
CA ASN A 555 -11.84 22.42 -1.64
C ASN A 555 -10.98 21.59 -0.67
N PRO A 556 -10.48 22.17 0.44
CA PRO A 556 -9.56 21.46 1.34
C PRO A 556 -10.25 20.26 2.01
N GLY A 557 -9.53 19.15 2.08
CA GLY A 557 -9.96 17.89 2.70
C GLY A 557 -8.93 17.25 3.63
N GLY A 558 -7.78 17.90 3.84
CA GLY A 558 -6.71 17.43 4.72
C GLY A 558 -7.15 17.32 6.18
N LYS A 559 -6.47 16.47 6.95
CA LYS A 559 -6.73 16.22 8.37
C LYS A 559 -5.43 16.24 9.16
N LEU A 560 -5.44 16.77 10.38
CA LEU A 560 -4.25 16.81 11.23
C LEU A 560 -3.73 15.40 11.56
N PRO A 561 -2.46 15.06 11.26
CA PRO A 561 -1.84 13.79 11.65
C PRO A 561 -1.25 13.79 13.07
N MET A 562 -1.36 14.91 13.78
CA MET A 562 -0.94 15.07 15.16
C MET A 562 -1.88 16.00 15.93
N THR A 563 -1.91 15.86 17.25
CA THR A 563 -2.71 16.70 18.12
C THR A 563 -2.03 18.04 18.35
N TRP A 564 -2.80 19.13 18.32
CA TRP A 564 -2.31 20.48 18.66
C TRP A 564 -2.64 20.77 20.12
N TYR A 565 -1.60 20.91 20.93
CA TYR A 565 -1.70 21.08 22.38
C TYR A 565 -1.58 22.55 22.79
N PRO A 566 -2.21 22.96 23.89
CA PRO A 566 -1.89 24.24 24.52
C PRO A 566 -0.47 24.21 25.10
N GLN A 567 0.20 25.36 25.18
CA GLN A 567 1.54 25.50 25.77
C GLN A 567 1.64 24.86 27.16
N ASP A 568 0.59 24.99 27.98
CA ASP A 568 0.52 24.46 29.35
C ASP A 568 0.61 22.93 29.43
N TYR A 569 0.34 22.21 28.33
CA TYR A 569 0.58 20.77 28.23
C TYR A 569 2.03 20.39 28.55
N LEU A 570 2.98 21.27 28.24
CA LEU A 570 4.40 21.04 28.45
C LEU A 570 4.85 21.15 29.91
N SER A 571 4.03 21.75 30.79
CA SER A 571 4.39 22.07 32.18
C SER A 571 4.90 20.88 33.01
N LYS A 572 4.47 19.66 32.68
CA LYS A 572 4.85 18.41 33.38
C LYS A 572 5.32 17.32 32.42
N LEU A 573 5.85 17.70 31.26
CA LEU A 573 6.19 16.78 30.19
C LEU A 573 7.66 16.94 29.74
N PRO A 574 8.64 16.31 30.41
CA PRO A 574 10.00 16.25 29.90
C PRO A 574 10.04 15.47 28.58
N MET A 575 10.78 15.93 27.56
CA MET A 575 10.90 15.19 26.29
C MET A 575 11.56 13.82 26.49
N THR A 576 12.42 13.68 27.49
CA THR A 576 13.14 12.44 27.82
C THR A 576 12.24 11.34 28.39
N LYS A 577 11.03 11.68 28.84
CA LYS A 577 10.09 10.69 29.39
C LYS A 577 9.28 10.04 28.28
N MET A 578 9.58 8.77 28.02
CA MET A 578 9.01 7.98 26.92
C MET A 578 7.61 7.41 27.18
N ASP A 579 7.14 7.40 28.42
CA ASP A 579 5.84 6.82 28.80
C ASP A 579 4.72 7.41 27.91
N MET A 580 3.97 6.57 27.20
CA MET A 580 2.84 7.05 26.40
C MET A 580 1.60 7.28 27.26
N ARG A 581 1.40 6.40 28.25
CA ARG A 581 0.19 6.36 29.07
C ARG A 581 0.17 7.44 30.13
N SER A 582 -0.99 8.03 30.37
CA SER A 582 -1.19 8.97 31.49
C SER A 582 -0.96 8.27 32.83
N ASN A 583 -0.39 9.00 33.80
CA ASN A 583 -0.26 8.55 35.16
C ASN A 583 -0.69 9.66 36.13
N PRO A 584 -1.97 9.67 36.56
CA PRO A 584 -2.51 10.71 37.42
C PRO A 584 -1.79 10.83 38.77
N SER A 585 -1.35 9.72 39.37
CA SER A 585 -0.64 9.77 40.67
C SER A 585 0.72 10.46 40.58
N LYS A 586 1.31 10.53 39.39
CA LYS A 586 2.54 11.28 39.10
C LYS A 586 2.29 12.60 38.38
N SER A 587 1.04 13.07 38.32
CA SER A 587 0.63 14.25 37.53
C SER A 587 1.09 14.20 36.06
N TYR A 588 1.27 13.01 35.49
CA TYR A 588 1.74 12.85 34.12
C TYR A 588 0.53 12.74 33.18
N PRO A 589 0.38 13.65 32.21
CA PRO A 589 -0.87 13.77 31.44
C PRO A 589 -1.07 12.67 30.39
N GLY A 590 -0.02 11.91 30.04
CA GLY A 590 -0.02 11.02 28.88
C GLY A 590 0.27 11.77 27.59
N ARG A 591 0.53 11.03 26.52
CA ARG A 591 0.92 11.56 25.21
C ARG A 591 -0.01 11.08 24.10
N THR A 592 -0.05 11.85 23.02
CA THR A 592 -0.87 11.62 21.82
C THR A 592 -2.36 11.56 22.11
N TYR A 593 -3.19 11.62 21.06
CA TYR A 593 -4.62 11.46 21.20
C TYR A 593 -5.04 10.11 21.83
N ARG A 594 -4.15 9.10 21.83
CA ARG A 594 -4.44 7.75 22.34
C ARG A 594 -4.54 7.72 23.86
N PHE A 595 -3.73 8.53 24.55
CA PHE A 595 -3.59 8.47 26.00
C PHE A 595 -3.79 9.81 26.72
N TYR A 596 -3.63 10.94 26.04
CA TYR A 596 -3.91 12.26 26.61
C TYR A 596 -5.43 12.52 26.68
N LYS A 597 -5.91 12.96 27.84
CA LYS A 597 -7.32 13.32 28.08
C LYS A 597 -7.56 14.81 28.37
N GLY A 598 -6.50 15.61 28.38
CA GLY A 598 -6.61 17.03 28.72
C GLY A 598 -7.09 17.89 27.55
N PRO A 599 -7.10 19.21 27.73
CA PRO A 599 -7.51 20.16 26.70
C PRO A 599 -6.60 20.14 25.46
N VAL A 600 -7.20 20.23 24.28
CA VAL A 600 -6.50 20.34 22.99
C VAL A 600 -6.94 21.60 22.24
N VAL A 601 -6.03 22.21 21.49
CA VAL A 601 -6.35 23.32 20.57
C VAL A 601 -7.08 22.76 19.36
N TYR A 602 -6.50 21.75 18.70
CA TYR A 602 -7.15 20.97 17.65
C TYR A 602 -6.80 19.49 17.84
N PRO A 603 -7.78 18.57 17.83
CA PRO A 603 -7.51 17.15 18.01
C PRO A 603 -6.88 16.53 16.75
N PHE A 604 -6.18 15.40 16.92
CA PHE A 604 -5.83 14.50 15.83
C PHE A 604 -7.06 14.21 14.94
N GLY A 605 -6.86 14.27 13.63
CA GLY A 605 -7.92 14.07 12.63
C GLY A 605 -8.82 15.28 12.40
N HIS A 606 -8.58 16.44 13.02
CA HIS A 606 -9.34 17.68 12.75
C HIS A 606 -9.03 18.23 11.36
N GLY A 607 -10.05 18.80 10.71
CA GLY A 607 -9.92 19.48 9.42
C GLY A 607 -11.28 19.72 8.79
N MET A 608 -11.55 20.96 8.41
CA MET A 608 -12.81 21.40 7.79
C MET A 608 -12.74 21.28 6.26
N SER A 609 -13.89 21.45 5.62
CA SER A 609 -14.03 21.53 4.17
C SER A 609 -14.95 22.73 3.84
N TYR A 610 -14.91 23.20 2.59
CA TYR A 610 -15.94 24.11 2.06
C TYR A 610 -17.27 23.42 1.79
N SER A 611 -17.32 22.09 1.97
CA SER A 611 -18.56 21.33 1.98
C SER A 611 -18.83 20.68 3.34
N LYS A 612 -20.03 20.11 3.48
CA LYS A 612 -20.47 19.39 4.68
C LYS A 612 -20.73 17.93 4.34
N PHE A 613 -20.19 17.03 5.16
CA PHE A 613 -20.35 15.59 5.00
C PHE A 613 -21.11 15.01 6.18
N VAL A 614 -22.03 14.10 5.89
CA VAL A 614 -22.81 13.35 6.87
C VAL A 614 -22.55 11.87 6.65
N HIS A 615 -22.32 11.15 7.73
CA HIS A 615 -22.05 9.72 7.71
C HIS A 615 -23.30 8.95 8.15
N THR A 616 -23.49 7.74 7.63
CA THR A 616 -24.39 6.74 8.20
C THR A 616 -23.77 5.35 8.03
N ILE A 617 -24.01 4.45 8.99
CA ILE A 617 -23.55 3.06 8.86
C ILE A 617 -24.60 2.31 8.06
N ALA A 618 -24.23 1.89 6.85
CA ALA A 618 -25.10 1.10 5.98
C ALA A 618 -25.15 -0.36 6.41
N ALA A 619 -24.00 -0.92 6.81
CA ALA A 619 -23.89 -2.27 7.33
C ALA A 619 -22.62 -2.42 8.18
N ALA A 620 -22.76 -3.03 9.35
CA ALA A 620 -21.67 -3.37 10.25
C ALA A 620 -22.08 -4.57 11.11
N PRO A 621 -21.19 -5.55 11.34
CA PRO A 621 -21.48 -6.65 12.26
C PRO A 621 -21.53 -6.14 13.69
N THR A 622 -22.33 -6.78 14.53
CA THR A 622 -22.43 -6.50 15.98
C THR A 622 -21.72 -7.55 16.82
N ILE A 623 -21.50 -8.75 16.28
CA ILE A 623 -20.80 -9.85 16.97
C ILE A 623 -19.75 -10.43 16.03
N ILE A 624 -18.55 -10.65 16.56
CA ILE A 624 -17.45 -11.31 15.84
C ILE A 624 -16.93 -12.47 16.67
N ALA A 625 -17.02 -13.67 16.11
CA ALA A 625 -16.45 -14.88 16.68
C ALA A 625 -14.92 -14.93 16.44
N ILE A 626 -14.16 -15.08 17.52
CA ILE A 626 -12.70 -15.21 17.49
C ILE A 626 -12.34 -16.70 17.59
N PRO A 627 -11.88 -17.34 16.51
CA PRO A 627 -11.57 -18.76 16.52
C PRO A 627 -10.31 -19.02 17.33
N LEU A 628 -10.39 -19.91 18.32
CA LEU A 628 -9.23 -20.37 19.08
C LEU A 628 -8.48 -21.49 18.32
N ALA A 629 -7.16 -21.40 18.28
CA ALA A 629 -6.29 -22.45 17.72
C ALA A 629 -5.86 -23.42 18.84
N GLY A 630 -6.17 -24.71 18.69
CA GLY A 630 -5.67 -25.82 19.54
C GLY A 630 -6.64 -26.36 20.59
N ARG A 631 -6.44 -27.63 21.01
CA ARG A 631 -7.08 -28.24 22.20
C ARG A 631 -6.46 -27.64 23.46
N HIS A 632 -6.75 -26.37 23.75
CA HIS A 632 -6.46 -25.80 25.07
C HIS A 632 -7.55 -26.27 26.06
N ARG A 633 -7.56 -27.58 26.34
CA ARG A 633 -8.31 -28.16 27.46
C ARG A 633 -7.62 -27.72 28.74
N GLY A 634 -8.19 -26.73 29.41
CA GLY A 634 -7.72 -26.24 30.70
C GLY A 634 -7.73 -24.73 30.77
N PHE A 635 -8.85 -24.14 31.17
CA PHE A 635 -9.02 -22.70 31.45
C PHE A 635 -8.33 -22.24 32.75
N HIS A 636 -7.33 -22.98 33.23
CA HIS A 636 -6.64 -22.69 34.48
C HIS A 636 -5.13 -22.70 34.23
N ASN A 637 -4.51 -21.53 34.45
CA ASN A 637 -3.06 -21.28 34.47
C ASN A 637 -2.33 -21.24 33.12
N THR A 638 -2.39 -20.08 32.45
CA THR A 638 -1.24 -19.27 31.92
C THR A 638 -1.60 -18.33 30.76
N THR A 639 -2.84 -18.33 30.27
CA THR A 639 -3.27 -17.56 29.09
C THR A 639 -4.16 -16.35 29.36
N THR A 640 -4.79 -16.27 30.52
CA THR A 640 -5.80 -15.24 30.86
C THR A 640 -5.27 -14.32 31.94
N ILE A 641 -5.05 -13.04 31.60
CA ILE A 641 -5.12 -11.99 32.63
C ILE A 641 -6.62 -11.85 32.92
N SER A 642 -7.00 -12.23 34.13
CA SER A 642 -8.29 -11.95 34.80
C SER A 642 -9.55 -12.41 34.03
N ALA A 643 -10.08 -13.59 34.40
CA ALA A 643 -11.47 -13.98 34.13
C ALA A 643 -11.93 -14.02 32.66
N GLY A 644 -11.13 -14.59 31.73
CA GLY A 644 -11.62 -14.87 30.37
C GLY A 644 -11.76 -13.64 29.44
N ARG A 645 -11.21 -12.48 29.80
CA ARG A 645 -11.45 -11.20 29.11
C ARG A 645 -10.49 -10.84 27.97
N ALA A 646 -9.42 -11.61 27.71
CA ALA A 646 -8.52 -11.34 26.59
C ALA A 646 -7.74 -12.59 26.13
N ILE A 647 -7.52 -12.72 24.82
CA ILE A 647 -6.82 -13.84 24.16
C ILE A 647 -5.51 -13.35 23.54
N ARG A 648 -4.42 -14.12 23.67
CA ARG A 648 -3.16 -13.81 22.95
C ARG A 648 -3.38 -13.94 21.45
N VAL A 649 -2.88 -12.98 20.68
CA VAL A 649 -3.00 -12.99 19.20
C VAL A 649 -2.42 -14.28 18.60
N THR A 650 -1.37 -14.85 19.18
CA THR A 650 -0.75 -16.11 18.73
C THR A 650 -1.64 -17.35 18.91
N HIS A 651 -2.70 -17.27 19.70
CA HIS A 651 -3.61 -18.41 19.97
C HIS A 651 -4.86 -18.38 19.08
N THR A 652 -4.88 -17.55 18.04
CA THR A 652 -6.00 -17.45 17.10
C THR A 652 -5.49 -17.42 15.65
N LYS A 653 -6.34 -17.86 14.71
CA LYS A 653 -6.05 -17.79 13.28
C LYS A 653 -6.37 -16.40 12.75
N CYS A 654 -5.37 -15.52 12.76
CA CYS A 654 -5.55 -14.10 12.41
C CYS A 654 -5.71 -13.79 10.92
N ASN A 655 -5.19 -14.63 10.03
CA ASN A 655 -4.96 -14.27 8.62
C ASN A 655 -6.23 -13.95 7.81
N ARG A 656 -7.44 -14.26 8.33
CA ARG A 656 -8.72 -13.96 7.69
C ARG A 656 -9.71 -13.24 8.62
N LEU A 657 -9.26 -12.81 9.80
CA LEU A 657 -10.16 -12.26 10.81
C LEU A 657 -10.26 -10.75 10.65
N SER A 658 -11.28 -10.31 9.93
CA SER A 658 -11.51 -8.90 9.64
C SER A 658 -12.98 -8.50 9.78
N ILE A 659 -13.21 -7.22 9.99
CA ILE A 659 -14.54 -6.62 10.14
C ILE A 659 -14.82 -5.77 8.91
N GLY A 660 -15.83 -6.17 8.14
CA GLY A 660 -16.38 -5.35 7.05
C GLY A 660 -17.34 -4.30 7.61
N LEU A 661 -17.07 -3.04 7.30
CA LEU A 661 -17.87 -1.89 7.67
C LEU A 661 -18.20 -1.08 6.42
N HIS A 662 -19.49 -0.90 6.15
CA HIS A 662 -19.98 -0.12 5.02
C HIS A 662 -20.54 1.20 5.53
N VAL A 663 -19.90 2.31 5.14
CA VAL A 663 -20.25 3.65 5.60
C VAL A 663 -20.71 4.48 4.42
N ASP A 664 -21.93 4.98 4.48
CA ASP A 664 -22.44 5.95 3.50
C ASP A 664 -21.95 7.35 3.88
N VAL A 665 -21.25 8.00 2.95
CA VAL A 665 -20.74 9.38 3.09
C VAL A 665 -21.52 10.26 2.13
N ARG A 666 -22.42 11.09 2.67
CA ARG A 666 -23.23 12.03 1.90
C ARG A 666 -22.66 13.43 1.98
N ASN A 667 -22.46 14.06 0.83
CA ASN A 667 -22.10 15.47 0.76
C ASN A 667 -23.38 16.31 0.70
N THR A 668 -23.66 17.04 1.79
CA THR A 668 -24.85 17.90 1.92
C THR A 668 -24.53 19.37 1.67
N GLY A 669 -23.29 19.71 1.33
CA GLY A 669 -22.92 21.08 0.97
C GLY A 669 -23.08 21.36 -0.52
N SER A 670 -22.70 22.57 -0.92
CA SER A 670 -22.87 23.10 -2.28
C SER A 670 -21.67 22.89 -3.19
N ARG A 671 -20.61 22.23 -2.71
CA ARG A 671 -19.37 22.02 -3.46
C ARG A 671 -18.94 20.57 -3.41
N ASP A 672 -18.39 20.09 -4.51
CA ASP A 672 -17.67 18.82 -4.56
C ASP A 672 -16.49 18.87 -3.58
N GLY A 673 -16.15 17.74 -2.99
CA GLY A 673 -15.06 17.70 -2.04
C GLY A 673 -14.59 16.30 -1.71
N SER A 674 -13.31 16.22 -1.33
CA SER A 674 -12.72 15.01 -0.78
C SER A 674 -12.91 14.97 0.72
N HIS A 675 -13.35 13.84 1.23
CA HIS A 675 -13.57 13.59 2.65
C HIS A 675 -12.73 12.41 3.12
N THR A 676 -11.99 12.59 4.20
CA THR A 676 -11.25 11.53 4.88
C THR A 676 -12.08 10.96 6.02
N LEU A 677 -12.55 9.73 5.83
CA LEU A 677 -13.19 8.90 6.85
C LEU A 677 -12.13 8.35 7.80
N LEU A 678 -12.29 8.59 9.10
CA LEU A 678 -11.44 8.05 10.17
C LEU A 678 -12.29 7.15 11.06
N VAL A 679 -11.88 5.89 11.20
CA VAL A 679 -12.52 4.91 12.08
C VAL A 679 -11.61 4.66 13.26
N PHE A 680 -12.10 4.94 14.46
CA PHE A 680 -11.38 4.67 15.69
C PHE A 680 -12.07 3.56 16.49
N SER A 681 -11.33 2.89 17.37
CA SER A 681 -11.86 1.93 18.33
C SER A 681 -11.51 2.33 19.76
N THR A 682 -12.46 2.16 20.67
CA THR A 682 -12.25 2.15 22.11
C THR A 682 -12.44 0.72 22.62
N PRO A 683 -11.39 0.07 23.14
CA PRO A 683 -11.47 -1.30 23.61
C PRO A 683 -12.17 -1.41 24.99
N PRO A 684 -12.73 -2.58 25.32
CA PRO A 684 -13.37 -2.81 26.60
C PRO A 684 -12.41 -2.60 27.78
N GLY A 685 -12.87 -1.94 28.84
CA GLY A 685 -12.06 -1.67 30.04
C GLY A 685 -10.94 -0.65 29.85
N ALA A 686 -11.10 0.29 28.91
CA ALA A 686 -10.16 1.40 28.69
C ALA A 686 -9.82 2.12 30.02
N GLY A 687 -8.57 2.05 30.46
CA GLY A 687 -8.21 2.59 31.78
C GLY A 687 -6.91 2.08 32.40
N HIS A 688 -6.63 0.77 32.38
CA HIS A 688 -5.43 0.28 33.08
C HIS A 688 -4.23 -0.16 32.18
N TRP A 689 -4.43 -0.31 30.86
CA TRP A 689 -3.41 -0.76 29.88
C TRP A 689 -3.72 -0.33 28.44
N ALA A 690 -4.99 -0.25 28.05
CA ALA A 690 -5.41 0.04 26.68
C ALA A 690 -5.53 1.56 26.42
N PRO A 691 -5.34 2.03 25.17
CA PRO A 691 -5.61 3.41 24.81
C PRO A 691 -7.09 3.74 24.99
N HIS A 692 -7.40 5.02 25.23
CA HIS A 692 -8.79 5.47 25.34
C HIS A 692 -9.48 5.51 23.98
N LYS A 693 -8.71 5.69 22.91
CA LYS A 693 -9.14 5.67 21.52
C LYS A 693 -7.92 5.35 20.66
N GLN A 694 -8.09 4.57 19.59
CA GLN A 694 -7.03 4.32 18.61
C GLN A 694 -7.59 4.26 17.19
N LEU A 695 -6.83 4.72 16.21
CA LEU A 695 -7.16 4.63 14.80
C LEU A 695 -7.06 3.17 14.37
N VAL A 696 -8.09 2.68 13.68
CA VAL A 696 -8.15 1.29 13.23
C VAL A 696 -8.38 1.15 11.73
N ALA A 697 -8.87 2.21 11.10
CA ALA A 697 -8.90 2.35 9.65
C ALA A 697 -9.11 3.81 9.26
N PHE A 698 -8.72 4.14 8.03
CA PHE A 698 -9.02 5.42 7.42
C PHE A 698 -9.15 5.27 5.90
N LYS A 699 -9.93 6.13 5.25
CA LYS A 699 -10.13 6.12 3.80
C LYS A 699 -10.56 7.48 3.30
N LYS A 700 -10.00 7.95 2.17
CA LYS A 700 -10.44 9.20 1.53
C LYS A 700 -11.32 8.89 0.34
N VAL A 701 -12.45 9.59 0.27
CA VAL A 701 -13.47 9.46 -0.77
C VAL A 701 -13.77 10.84 -1.34
N HIS A 702 -13.91 10.94 -2.65
CA HIS A 702 -14.41 12.15 -3.29
C HIS A 702 -15.93 12.03 -3.44
N VAL A 703 -16.69 13.02 -2.97
CA VAL A 703 -18.16 12.99 -3.02
C VAL A 703 -18.64 14.30 -3.64
N ARG A 704 -19.39 14.18 -4.74
CA ARG A 704 -20.00 15.33 -5.42
C ARG A 704 -21.06 16.00 -4.55
N ALA A 705 -21.28 17.30 -4.72
CA ALA A 705 -22.32 18.05 -4.02
C ALA A 705 -23.69 17.37 -4.17
N GLY A 706 -24.43 17.25 -3.06
CA GLY A 706 -25.74 16.60 -3.01
C GLY A 706 -25.74 15.07 -3.16
N SER A 707 -24.59 14.46 -3.48
CA SER A 707 -24.46 13.02 -3.76
C SER A 707 -24.03 12.23 -2.51
N GLN A 708 -24.10 10.91 -2.60
CA GLN A 708 -23.68 9.97 -1.57
C GLN A 708 -22.80 8.89 -2.18
N GLU A 709 -21.70 8.56 -1.51
CA GLU A 709 -20.82 7.45 -1.85
C GLU A 709 -20.80 6.44 -0.72
N ARG A 710 -20.81 5.14 -1.06
CA ARG A 710 -20.63 4.07 -0.09
C ARG A 710 -19.16 3.71 0.02
N VAL A 711 -18.64 3.69 1.23
CA VAL A 711 -17.23 3.44 1.54
C VAL A 711 -17.10 2.13 2.29
N ASP A 712 -16.47 1.15 1.65
CA ASP A 712 -16.13 -0.12 2.28
C ASP A 712 -14.82 0.00 3.06
N VAL A 713 -14.86 -0.37 4.34
CA VAL A 713 -13.74 -0.36 5.28
C VAL A 713 -13.56 -1.76 5.84
N ASN A 714 -12.35 -2.29 5.76
CA ASN A 714 -12.01 -3.59 6.33
C ASN A 714 -11.02 -3.42 7.50
N ILE A 715 -11.38 -3.89 8.70
CA ILE A 715 -10.57 -3.74 9.91
C ILE A 715 -10.04 -5.11 10.32
N HIS A 716 -8.72 -5.32 10.20
CA HIS A 716 -8.07 -6.56 10.64
C HIS A 716 -8.04 -6.66 12.17
N VAL A 717 -8.77 -7.61 12.75
CA VAL A 717 -9.04 -7.69 14.19
C VAL A 717 -7.75 -7.84 15.01
N CYS A 718 -6.90 -8.81 14.69
CA CYS A 718 -5.69 -9.04 15.47
C CYS A 718 -4.66 -7.91 15.37
N LYS A 719 -4.75 -7.07 14.34
CA LYS A 719 -3.78 -6.02 14.07
C LYS A 719 -4.24 -4.73 14.74
N TYR A 720 -5.48 -4.32 14.45
CA TYR A 720 -5.99 -2.99 14.81
C TYR A 720 -6.96 -2.99 16.00
N LEU A 721 -7.53 -4.13 16.40
CA LEU A 721 -8.40 -4.24 17.60
C LEU A 721 -7.73 -4.93 18.79
N SER A 722 -6.48 -5.36 18.62
CA SER A 722 -5.66 -5.85 19.72
C SER A 722 -5.07 -4.69 20.54
N VAL A 723 -4.69 -5.01 21.78
CA VAL A 723 -3.93 -4.14 22.69
C VAL A 723 -2.68 -4.87 23.15
N VAL A 724 -1.67 -4.15 23.60
CA VAL A 724 -0.46 -4.74 24.16
C VAL A 724 -0.52 -4.69 25.69
N ASP A 725 -0.21 -5.80 26.36
CA ASP A 725 -0.13 -5.83 27.83
C ASP A 725 1.23 -5.33 28.36
N ARG A 726 1.38 -5.23 29.68
CA ARG A 726 2.60 -4.72 30.34
C ARG A 726 3.85 -5.57 30.04
N SER A 727 3.67 -6.82 29.64
CA SER A 727 4.76 -7.73 29.27
C SER A 727 5.18 -7.59 27.81
N GLY A 728 4.51 -6.74 27.02
CA GLY A 728 4.74 -6.60 25.59
C GLY A 728 3.98 -7.62 24.74
N ILE A 729 3.00 -8.34 25.30
CA ILE A 729 2.25 -9.36 24.56
C ILE A 729 0.98 -8.76 23.98
N ARG A 730 0.79 -8.93 22.67
CA ARG A 730 -0.41 -8.49 21.95
C ARG A 730 -1.58 -9.41 22.22
N ARG A 731 -2.71 -8.83 22.64
CA ARG A 731 -3.92 -9.53 23.07
C ARG A 731 -5.17 -8.90 22.46
N ILE A 732 -6.11 -9.73 22.05
CA ILE A 732 -7.45 -9.33 21.65
C ILE A 732 -8.30 -9.29 22.92
N THR A 733 -8.82 -8.13 23.28
CA THR A 733 -9.76 -7.99 24.40
C THR A 733 -11.14 -8.48 23.96
N MET A 734 -11.73 -9.38 24.74
CA MET A 734 -13.09 -9.88 24.52
C MET A 734 -14.11 -8.91 25.11
N GLY A 735 -15.33 -8.93 24.58
CA GLY A 735 -16.43 -8.06 24.95
C GLY A 735 -16.62 -6.89 23.99
N GLU A 736 -17.32 -5.86 24.47
CA GLU A 736 -17.74 -4.70 23.68
C GLU A 736 -16.59 -3.74 23.35
N HIS A 737 -16.27 -3.59 22.07
CA HIS A 737 -15.48 -2.48 21.53
C HIS A 737 -16.43 -1.45 20.92
N SER A 738 -16.14 -0.17 21.12
CA SER A 738 -16.89 0.92 20.49
C SER A 738 -16.11 1.44 19.28
N LEU A 739 -16.66 1.29 18.08
CA LEU A 739 -16.16 1.94 16.87
C LEU A 739 -16.72 3.35 16.76
N HIS A 740 -15.86 4.32 16.39
CA HIS A 740 -16.20 5.74 16.29
C HIS A 740 -15.92 6.27 14.89
N ILE A 741 -16.93 6.90 14.27
CA ILE A 741 -16.83 7.61 12.99
C ILE A 741 -17.48 8.98 13.16
N GLY A 742 -16.67 10.02 13.30
CA GLY A 742 -17.19 11.33 13.70
C GLY A 742 -17.98 11.19 15.00
N ASP A 743 -19.25 11.55 14.97
CA ASP A 743 -20.18 11.46 16.11
C ASP A 743 -20.87 10.09 16.23
N ILE A 744 -20.79 9.24 15.20
CA ILE A 744 -21.40 7.91 15.20
C ILE A 744 -20.60 6.96 16.08
N ARG A 745 -21.32 6.17 16.88
CA ARG A 745 -20.78 5.06 17.64
C ARG A 745 -21.47 3.76 17.22
N HIS A 746 -20.68 2.72 17.01
CA HIS A 746 -21.16 1.37 16.73
C HIS A 746 -20.45 0.37 17.62
N SER A 747 -21.21 -0.41 18.37
CA SER A 747 -20.64 -1.41 19.28
C SER A 747 -20.45 -2.74 18.58
N ILE A 748 -19.29 -3.36 18.80
CA ILE A 748 -18.98 -4.70 18.33
C ILE A 748 -18.57 -5.58 19.52
N SER A 749 -19.17 -6.75 19.63
CA SER A 749 -18.86 -7.75 20.65
C SER A 749 -17.87 -8.77 20.11
N LEU A 750 -16.64 -8.80 20.64
CA LEU A 750 -15.68 -9.85 20.31
C LEU A 750 -15.86 -11.02 21.27
N GLN A 751 -16.23 -12.19 20.74
CA GLN A 751 -16.55 -13.38 21.54
C GLN A 751 -15.62 -14.53 21.17
N ALA A 752 -15.13 -15.26 22.18
CA ALA A 752 -14.31 -16.44 21.95
C ALA A 752 -15.18 -17.59 21.42
N ALA A 753 -14.82 -18.17 20.29
CA ALA A 753 -15.48 -19.37 19.78
C ALA A 753 -14.61 -20.61 20.09
N ASN A 754 -15.11 -21.49 20.97
CA ASN A 754 -14.55 -22.82 21.16
C ASN A 754 -14.86 -23.66 19.92
N LEU A 755 -13.84 -24.00 19.14
CA LEU A 755 -13.94 -24.95 18.01
C LEU A 755 -14.04 -26.42 18.49
N GLY A 756 -14.74 -26.66 19.59
CA GLY A 756 -14.82 -27.97 20.22
C GLY A 756 -15.92 -28.04 21.27
N ASP A 757 -17.17 -28.08 20.81
CA ASP A 757 -18.27 -28.90 21.32
C ASP A 757 -19.50 -28.65 20.44
N LYS A 758 -19.40 -28.96 19.13
CA LYS A 758 -20.60 -29.42 18.42
C LYS A 758 -20.76 -30.90 18.77
N LYS A 759 -21.40 -31.16 19.92
CA LYS A 759 -22.32 -32.28 19.95
C LYS A 759 -23.45 -31.81 19.02
N LEU A 760 -23.44 -32.29 17.79
CA LEU A 760 -24.54 -32.08 16.85
C LEU A 760 -25.80 -32.59 17.57
N SER A 761 -26.63 -31.69 18.10
CA SER A 761 -28.03 -32.04 18.35
C SER A 761 -28.65 -32.21 16.98
N GLU A 762 -29.38 -33.31 16.79
CA GLU A 762 -30.03 -33.66 15.51
C GLU A 762 -30.94 -32.53 14.98
N ASP A 763 -31.38 -31.61 15.86
CA ASP A 763 -32.19 -30.45 15.50
C ASP A 763 -31.41 -29.35 14.74
N SER A 764 -30.09 -29.23 14.93
CA SER A 764 -29.28 -28.20 14.21
C SER A 764 -28.89 -28.60 12.79
N ILE A 765 -29.07 -29.87 12.43
CA ILE A 765 -28.86 -30.37 11.06
C ILE A 765 -30.09 -30.04 10.22
N HIS A 766 -31.28 -29.97 10.83
CA HIS A 766 -32.52 -29.63 10.14
C HIS A 766 -32.57 -28.17 9.66
N ASP A 767 -32.13 -27.21 10.47
CA ASP A 767 -32.20 -25.78 10.07
C ASP A 767 -31.14 -25.41 9.02
N ILE A 768 -29.95 -26.00 9.08
CA ILE A 768 -28.89 -25.76 8.07
C ILE A 768 -29.21 -26.48 6.75
N ALA A 769 -29.85 -27.65 6.81
CA ALA A 769 -30.31 -28.36 5.61
C ALA A 769 -31.49 -27.65 4.92
N HIS A 770 -32.36 -26.98 5.68
CA HIS A 770 -33.53 -26.28 5.14
C HIS A 770 -33.18 -24.95 4.45
N GLU A 771 -32.16 -24.23 4.92
CA GLU A 771 -31.69 -22.99 4.27
C GLU A 771 -30.78 -23.26 3.05
N GLN A 772 -29.94 -24.31 3.07
CA GLN A 772 -28.95 -24.51 2.00
C GLN A 772 -29.43 -25.34 0.80
N LEU A 773 -30.54 -26.08 0.91
CA LEU A 773 -31.08 -26.87 -0.21
C LEU A 773 -32.19 -26.15 -1.00
N CYS A 774 -32.74 -25.05 -0.48
CA CYS A 774 -33.80 -24.28 -1.15
C CYS A 774 -33.31 -23.00 -1.87
N ASP A 775 -32.07 -22.55 -1.63
CA ASP A 775 -31.53 -21.32 -2.25
C ASP A 775 -30.78 -21.54 -3.58
N PHE A 776 -30.65 -22.80 -4.04
CA PHE A 776 -30.25 -23.05 -5.43
C PHE A 776 -31.44 -22.87 -6.35
N GLY A 777 -31.51 -21.70 -6.99
CA GLY A 777 -32.50 -21.32 -8.00
C GLY A 777 -32.65 -22.33 -9.14
N LEU A 778 -33.47 -23.36 -8.92
CA LEU A 778 -33.87 -24.36 -9.92
C LEU A 778 -35.38 -24.33 -10.20
N ALA A 779 -36.04 -23.19 -10.00
CA ALA A 779 -37.48 -23.03 -10.27
C ALA A 779 -37.85 -22.84 -11.76
N ARG A 780 -36.91 -22.98 -12.70
CA ARG A 780 -37.20 -22.78 -14.15
C ARG A 780 -36.97 -24.00 -15.06
N LYS A 781 -36.39 -25.09 -14.57
CA LYS A 781 -36.02 -26.25 -15.42
C LYS A 781 -36.79 -27.56 -15.17
N LEU A 782 -37.62 -27.64 -14.14
CA LEU A 782 -38.38 -28.86 -13.80
C LEU A 782 -39.71 -29.03 -14.54
N LYS A 783 -40.15 -28.02 -15.32
CA LYS A 783 -41.40 -28.09 -16.09
C LYS A 783 -41.29 -28.94 -17.36
N ASP A 784 -40.07 -29.26 -17.80
CA ASP A 784 -39.82 -29.92 -19.08
C ASP A 784 -39.52 -31.44 -18.97
N ILE A 785 -39.40 -31.99 -17.75
CA ILE A 785 -39.08 -33.42 -17.53
C ILE A 785 -40.32 -34.30 -17.27
N THR A 786 -41.51 -33.72 -17.09
CA THR A 786 -42.74 -34.48 -16.73
C THR A 786 -43.54 -35.03 -17.92
N LYS A 787 -42.93 -35.26 -19.09
CA LYS A 787 -43.63 -35.86 -20.25
C LYS A 787 -43.02 -37.18 -20.72
N THR A 788 -42.98 -38.20 -19.86
CA THR A 788 -43.20 -39.61 -20.25
C THR A 788 -43.30 -40.50 -19.00
N PRO A 789 -44.33 -41.35 -18.88
CA PRO A 789 -44.53 -42.20 -17.71
C PRO A 789 -43.98 -43.60 -17.97
N PHE A 790 -43.19 -44.20 -17.07
CA PHE A 790 -43.19 -45.67 -16.85
C PHE A 790 -42.44 -46.02 -15.57
N CYS A 791 -43.20 -46.26 -14.50
CA CYS A 791 -42.78 -47.12 -13.39
C CYS A 791 -43.84 -48.21 -13.29
N ARG A 792 -43.56 -49.39 -13.85
CA ARG A 792 -44.35 -50.60 -13.60
C ARG A 792 -43.47 -51.61 -12.87
N LYS A 793 -44.05 -52.13 -11.79
CA LYS A 793 -43.59 -53.27 -10.99
C LYS A 793 -43.46 -54.51 -11.90
N ASP A 794 -42.37 -55.26 -11.76
CA ASP A 794 -42.40 -56.72 -11.58
C ASP A 794 -41.00 -57.24 -11.18
N GLY A 795 -41.00 -58.24 -10.30
CA GLY A 795 -39.83 -58.70 -9.54
C GLY A 795 -38.83 -59.55 -10.34
N GLY A 796 -37.55 -59.39 -10.01
CA GLY A 796 -36.44 -60.19 -10.53
C GLY A 796 -35.08 -59.64 -10.09
N ILE A 797 -34.11 -60.53 -9.92
CA ILE A 797 -32.86 -60.38 -9.16
C ILE A 797 -31.83 -59.39 -9.78
N HIS A 798 -31.20 -58.59 -8.89
CA HIS A 798 -30.02 -57.70 -8.97
C HIS A 798 -29.31 -57.36 -10.30
N SER A 799 -29.23 -56.05 -10.59
CA SER A 799 -28.18 -55.36 -11.37
C SER A 799 -28.05 -53.89 -10.90
N TYR A 800 -26.83 -53.35 -10.87
CA TYR A 800 -26.41 -52.01 -10.42
C TYR A 800 -26.94 -50.85 -11.30
N ALA A 801 -28.26 -50.75 -11.44
CA ALA A 801 -28.93 -49.66 -12.18
C ALA A 801 -30.15 -49.08 -11.42
N SER A 802 -30.22 -49.24 -10.09
CA SER A 802 -31.37 -48.84 -9.26
C SER A 802 -31.23 -47.50 -8.52
N ASP A 803 -30.07 -46.84 -8.51
CA ASP A 803 -29.86 -45.67 -7.65
C ASP A 803 -30.42 -44.36 -8.24
N PHE A 804 -30.52 -44.25 -9.57
CA PHE A 804 -31.14 -43.09 -10.22
C PHE A 804 -32.67 -43.09 -10.18
N GLY A 805 -33.30 -44.27 -10.19
CA GLY A 805 -34.75 -44.41 -10.05
C GLY A 805 -35.22 -44.03 -8.64
N THR A 806 -34.45 -44.43 -7.62
CA THR A 806 -34.75 -44.14 -6.21
C THR A 806 -34.62 -42.64 -5.90
N PHE A 807 -33.64 -41.96 -6.51
CA PHE A 807 -33.45 -40.51 -6.38
C PHE A 807 -34.58 -39.70 -7.07
N GLY A 808 -35.09 -40.20 -8.20
CA GLY A 808 -36.24 -39.60 -8.89
C GLY A 808 -37.54 -39.69 -8.10
N CYS A 809 -37.77 -40.77 -7.36
CA CYS A 809 -38.94 -40.92 -6.49
C CYS A 809 -38.88 -40.02 -5.26
N VAL A 810 -37.71 -39.86 -4.64
CA VAL A 810 -37.51 -38.96 -3.49
C VAL A 810 -37.72 -37.49 -3.88
N LEU A 811 -37.25 -37.09 -5.07
CA LEU A 811 -37.50 -35.74 -5.61
C LEU A 811 -38.97 -35.48 -5.96
N TYR A 812 -39.71 -36.52 -6.38
CA TYR A 812 -41.15 -36.40 -6.67
C TYR A 812 -42.00 -36.25 -5.40
N GLU A 813 -41.71 -37.02 -4.34
CA GLU A 813 -42.41 -36.91 -3.04
C GLU A 813 -42.13 -35.56 -2.35
N CYS A 814 -40.88 -35.05 -2.45
CA CYS A 814 -40.52 -33.71 -1.99
C CYS A 814 -41.21 -32.58 -2.78
N TYR A 815 -41.44 -32.75 -4.09
CA TYR A 815 -42.18 -31.78 -4.90
C TYR A 815 -43.69 -31.81 -4.63
N ALA A 816 -44.23 -32.97 -4.25
CA ALA A 816 -45.66 -33.16 -3.95
C ALA A 816 -46.04 -32.84 -2.49
N GLY A 817 -45.07 -32.57 -1.61
CA GLY A 817 -45.31 -32.12 -0.24
C GLY A 817 -45.67 -33.22 0.76
N ASN A 818 -45.33 -34.49 0.49
CA ASN A 818 -45.57 -35.60 1.41
C ASN A 818 -44.27 -36.12 2.06
N PRO A 819 -44.28 -36.54 3.34
CA PRO A 819 -43.10 -37.11 4.00
C PRO A 819 -42.85 -38.58 3.59
N PRO A 820 -41.59 -39.00 3.38
CA PRO A 820 -41.27 -40.39 3.02
C PRO A 820 -41.32 -41.34 4.22
N PHE A 821 -42.18 -42.37 4.11
CA PHE A 821 -42.28 -43.65 4.84
C PHE A 821 -41.64 -43.82 6.24
N LEU A 822 -42.49 -43.92 7.27
CA LEU A 822 -42.21 -44.44 8.62
C LEU A 822 -42.46 -45.96 8.71
N GLY A 823 -41.46 -46.72 9.18
CA GLY A 823 -41.63 -48.09 9.69
C GLY A 823 -41.66 -48.10 11.23
N LYS A 824 -42.67 -48.75 11.82
CA LYS A 824 -42.97 -48.82 13.28
C LYS A 824 -42.14 -49.85 14.06
N GLY A 825 -41.92 -49.57 15.35
CA GLY A 825 -41.59 -50.52 16.45
C GLY A 825 -40.20 -50.25 17.06
N SER A 826 -39.95 -50.15 18.37
CA SER A 826 -40.64 -50.66 19.56
C SER A 826 -40.05 -50.05 20.86
N THR A 827 -40.93 -49.76 21.83
CA THR A 827 -40.83 -49.88 23.31
C THR A 827 -39.85 -49.04 24.19
N PHE A 828 -40.47 -48.24 25.08
CA PHE A 828 -40.13 -47.67 26.42
C PHE A 828 -39.42 -48.63 27.41
N PRO A 829 -38.85 -48.24 28.60
CA PRO A 829 -39.33 -47.25 29.63
C PRO A 829 -38.24 -46.30 30.21
N SER A 830 -38.49 -45.04 30.64
CA SER A 830 -39.28 -44.40 31.72
C SER A 830 -38.71 -44.45 33.15
N LEU A 831 -38.72 -43.27 33.81
CA LEU A 831 -38.74 -42.92 35.27
C LEU A 831 -37.47 -42.23 35.84
N PRO A 832 -37.59 -41.36 36.88
CA PRO A 832 -38.60 -40.30 37.09
C PRO A 832 -38.03 -38.95 37.58
N ASP A 833 -38.92 -37.96 37.57
CA ASP A 833 -38.92 -36.64 38.25
C ASP A 833 -38.40 -36.64 39.70
N ASP A 834 -37.85 -35.50 40.13
CA ASP A 834 -38.35 -34.83 41.35
C ASP A 834 -38.03 -33.33 41.46
N THR A 835 -39.05 -32.52 41.18
CA THR A 835 -39.69 -31.44 41.97
C THR A 835 -38.95 -30.31 42.72
N ARG A 836 -39.71 -29.18 42.74
CA ARG A 836 -39.77 -27.99 43.64
C ARG A 836 -38.96 -26.76 43.19
N ALA A 837 -39.56 -25.70 42.61
CA ALA A 837 -40.69 -24.86 43.02
C ALA A 837 -40.47 -24.06 44.33
N ARG A 838 -40.37 -22.74 44.21
CA ARG A 838 -41.14 -21.77 45.03
C ARG A 838 -41.08 -20.35 44.45
N ASP A 839 -42.29 -19.81 44.31
CA ASP A 839 -42.69 -18.46 43.94
C ASP A 839 -42.35 -17.39 44.99
N LEU A 840 -42.46 -16.11 44.58
CA LEU A 840 -43.17 -14.98 45.21
C LEU A 840 -42.78 -13.68 44.45
N GLU A 841 -43.68 -13.09 43.65
CA GLU A 841 -44.53 -11.90 43.97
C GLU A 841 -43.74 -10.56 43.99
N LEU A 842 -44.20 -9.38 43.55
CA LEU A 842 -45.49 -8.83 43.09
C LEU A 842 -45.25 -7.38 42.56
N SER A 843 -46.03 -6.98 41.54
CA SER A 843 -46.59 -5.62 41.26
C SER A 843 -45.62 -4.46 40.88
N SER A 844 -45.97 -3.44 40.07
CA SER A 844 -47.26 -2.91 39.56
C SER A 844 -47.05 -2.02 38.32
N ASP A 845 -47.93 -2.14 37.30
CA ASP A 845 -48.76 -1.13 36.59
C ASP A 845 -48.27 0.34 36.43
N HIS A 846 -48.55 1.15 35.39
CA HIS A 846 -49.49 1.27 34.25
C HIS A 846 -48.74 2.23 33.24
N ASP A 847 -48.97 2.33 31.92
CA ASP A 847 -50.21 2.65 31.21
C ASP A 847 -50.06 2.44 29.68
N LYS A 848 -51.19 2.22 29.01
CA LYS A 848 -51.38 1.91 27.58
C LYS A 848 -51.93 3.11 26.77
N MET A 849 -51.95 2.90 25.44
CA MET A 849 -52.77 3.47 24.34
C MET A 849 -52.02 4.42 23.39
N GLY A 850 -52.14 4.31 22.06
CA GLY A 850 -53.02 3.51 21.20
C GLY A 850 -52.66 3.70 19.70
N ALA A 851 -53.32 2.94 18.83
CA ALA A 851 -52.93 2.55 17.47
C ALA A 851 -53.24 3.55 16.31
N THR A 852 -52.48 3.35 15.21
CA THR A 852 -52.73 3.36 13.73
C THR A 852 -54.18 3.54 13.17
N PRO A 853 -54.47 3.66 11.83
CA PRO A 853 -53.62 3.71 10.61
C PRO A 853 -54.11 4.58 9.38
N CYS A 854 -53.37 4.46 8.26
CA CYS A 854 -53.81 4.32 6.85
C CYS A 854 -53.76 5.49 5.82
N ASN A 855 -52.88 5.28 4.82
CA ASN A 855 -53.04 5.36 3.35
C ASN A 855 -53.50 6.65 2.64
N VAL A 856 -52.77 7.00 1.55
CA VAL A 856 -53.19 6.98 0.13
C VAL A 856 -52.36 8.00 -0.68
N SER A 857 -51.74 7.52 -1.77
CA SER A 857 -51.17 8.28 -2.89
C SER A 857 -52.25 8.51 -3.96
N PRO A 858 -52.15 9.51 -4.87
CA PRO A 858 -51.68 9.13 -6.21
C PRO A 858 -50.97 10.21 -7.06
N GLN A 859 -49.98 9.70 -7.79
CA GLN A 859 -49.58 9.89 -9.19
C GLN A 859 -50.08 11.02 -10.15
N LEU A 860 -49.08 11.53 -10.89
CA LEU A 860 -48.97 11.83 -12.34
C LEU A 860 -49.76 12.97 -13.02
N LYS A 861 -49.02 13.82 -13.75
CA LYS A 861 -49.18 13.99 -15.22
C LYS A 861 -48.01 14.72 -15.90
N VAL A 862 -47.61 14.16 -17.03
CA VAL A 862 -46.66 14.64 -18.05
C VAL A 862 -47.40 15.52 -19.07
N ARG A 863 -46.76 16.56 -19.63
CA ARG A 863 -46.89 16.96 -21.06
C ARG A 863 -45.77 17.92 -21.50
N ARG A 864 -45.53 17.91 -22.82
CA ARG A 864 -44.31 18.27 -23.56
C ARG A 864 -44.63 19.32 -24.65
N ALA A 865 -43.62 20.12 -25.00
CA ALA A 865 -43.31 20.78 -26.28
C ALA A 865 -44.09 22.03 -26.78
N LYS A 866 -43.35 23.11 -27.14
CA LYS A 866 -43.07 23.54 -28.53
C LYS A 866 -42.09 24.73 -28.62
N GLU A 867 -41.25 24.71 -29.67
CA GLU A 867 -40.29 25.72 -30.16
C GLU A 867 -40.96 26.91 -30.88
N VAL A 868 -40.26 28.07 -31.00
CA VAL A 868 -40.00 28.85 -32.24
C VAL A 868 -38.80 29.81 -32.03
N GLN A 869 -38.10 30.08 -33.14
CA GLN A 869 -36.79 30.69 -33.48
C GLN A 869 -36.51 32.18 -33.15
N GLY A 870 -35.20 32.53 -33.14
CA GLY A 870 -34.69 33.90 -33.43
C GLY A 870 -33.24 34.16 -32.93
N VAL A 871 -32.27 34.27 -33.86
CA VAL A 871 -30.80 34.52 -33.71
C VAL A 871 -30.54 35.96 -34.26
N PRO A 872 -29.54 36.80 -33.82
CA PRO A 872 -28.11 36.48 -33.91
C PRO A 872 -27.06 37.07 -32.93
N LEU A 873 -25.97 36.30 -32.85
CA LEU A 873 -24.54 36.62 -32.67
C LEU A 873 -24.05 37.44 -31.46
N THR A 874 -23.36 36.76 -30.52
CA THR A 874 -22.01 37.15 -30.06
C THR A 874 -21.26 35.94 -29.47
N LEU A 875 -19.95 35.89 -29.73
CA LEU A 875 -18.97 34.86 -29.32
C LEU A 875 -19.14 34.34 -27.87
N ILE A 876 -19.28 33.01 -27.71
CA ILE A 876 -19.08 32.31 -26.44
C ILE A 876 -18.10 31.16 -26.68
N ILE A 877 -16.92 31.27 -26.06
CA ILE A 877 -15.96 30.17 -25.88
C ILE A 877 -16.62 29.18 -24.92
N ARG A 878 -16.85 27.95 -25.38
CA ARG A 878 -17.49 26.89 -24.58
C ARG A 878 -16.54 26.36 -23.51
N ASP A 879 -16.99 26.45 -22.26
CA ASP A 879 -16.60 25.63 -21.13
C ASP A 879 -16.85 24.14 -21.41
N HIS A 880 -15.84 23.31 -21.17
CA HIS A 880 -16.02 21.90 -20.86
C HIS A 880 -15.29 21.57 -19.54
N PRO A 881 -15.99 21.06 -18.51
CA PRO A 881 -15.35 20.58 -17.30
C PRO A 881 -14.73 19.20 -17.60
N MET A 882 -13.40 19.13 -17.67
CA MET A 882 -12.70 17.84 -17.68
C MET A 882 -12.80 17.21 -16.29
N THR A 883 -13.72 16.27 -16.12
CA THR A 883 -13.72 15.31 -15.02
C THR A 883 -12.65 14.25 -15.27
N SER A 884 -11.58 14.26 -14.46
CA SER A 884 -10.60 13.16 -14.36
C SER A 884 -10.89 12.32 -13.11
N PRO A 885 -11.09 10.99 -13.22
CA PRO A 885 -11.04 10.09 -12.09
C PRO A 885 -9.73 9.29 -12.14
N ASN A 886 -8.63 9.84 -11.61
CA ASN A 886 -7.42 9.07 -11.33
C ASN A 886 -7.08 9.17 -9.85
N SER A 887 -7.35 8.07 -9.14
CA SER A 887 -7.03 7.93 -7.72
C SER A 887 -5.60 7.44 -7.55
N GLN A 888 -4.64 8.35 -7.74
CA GLN A 888 -3.24 8.16 -7.35
C GLN A 888 -3.12 8.34 -5.83
N VAL A 889 -2.13 7.67 -5.21
CA VAL A 889 -1.77 7.92 -3.82
C VAL A 889 -1.21 9.34 -3.77
N LEU A 890 -1.42 10.10 -2.69
CA LEU A 890 -0.92 11.46 -2.53
C LEU A 890 -0.34 11.56 -1.11
N TRP A 891 0.82 12.19 -0.96
CA TRP A 891 1.58 12.20 0.31
C TRP A 891 1.91 13.61 0.76
N HIS A 892 1.05 14.12 1.62
CA HIS A 892 1.39 15.15 2.57
C HIS A 892 1.15 14.55 3.96
N PRO A 893 1.88 14.90 5.03
CA PRO A 893 1.62 14.33 6.37
C PRO A 893 0.14 14.41 6.77
N SER A 894 -0.57 15.47 6.36
CA SER A 894 -2.01 15.66 6.56
C SER A 894 -2.93 15.10 5.48
N ASP A 895 -2.39 14.58 4.39
CA ASP A 895 -3.16 13.76 3.46
C ASP A 895 -3.14 12.31 3.93
N LEU A 896 -4.10 11.98 4.79
CA LEU A 896 -4.30 10.62 5.29
C LEU A 896 -4.78 9.65 4.19
N SER A 897 -4.88 10.07 2.92
CA SER A 897 -5.24 9.15 1.84
C SER A 897 -4.07 8.36 1.35
N VAL A 898 -3.98 7.17 1.90
CA VAL A 898 -3.22 6.14 1.24
C VAL A 898 -4.20 5.30 0.45
N LYS A 899 -4.10 5.30 -0.89
CA LYS A 899 -4.95 4.47 -1.77
C LYS A 899 -4.23 3.19 -2.23
N PRO A 900 -4.97 2.09 -2.47
CA PRO A 900 -4.53 0.98 -3.32
C PRO A 900 -5.41 0.93 -4.59
N VAL A 901 -4.85 0.98 -5.81
CA VAL A 901 -5.55 0.55 -7.04
C VAL A 901 -4.55 0.08 -8.12
N GLU A 902 -4.83 -1.09 -8.71
CA GLU A 902 -4.15 -1.68 -9.87
C GLU A 902 -4.37 -0.87 -11.17
N PRO A 903 -3.43 -0.88 -12.15
CA PRO A 903 -3.54 -0.04 -13.33
C PRO A 903 -4.53 -0.57 -14.38
N SER A 904 -5.57 0.23 -14.69
CA SER A 904 -6.40 0.08 -15.89
C SER A 904 -5.87 0.97 -17.02
N ARG A 905 -5.49 0.38 -18.16
CA ARG A 905 -5.07 1.09 -19.39
C ARG A 905 -6.29 1.50 -20.24
N LYS A 906 -6.38 2.77 -20.64
CA LYS A 906 -7.11 3.19 -21.86
C LYS A 906 -6.33 4.26 -22.61
N ALA A 907 -6.12 4.04 -23.90
CA ALA A 907 -5.76 5.03 -24.90
C ALA A 907 -6.77 4.89 -26.07
N ASP A 908 -7.31 6.01 -26.54
CA ASP A 908 -8.30 6.08 -27.61
C ASP A 908 -7.68 5.90 -29.01
N LYS A 909 -8.45 5.28 -29.93
CA LYS A 909 -8.10 4.98 -31.34
C LYS A 909 -8.94 5.82 -32.31
N ALA A 910 -8.31 6.23 -33.42
CA ALA A 910 -8.85 6.27 -34.79
C ALA A 910 -7.63 6.16 -35.74
N SER A 911 -7.54 5.37 -36.82
CA SER A 911 -8.46 4.75 -37.79
C SER A 911 -7.78 3.51 -38.48
N ILE A 912 -8.54 2.66 -39.18
CA ILE A 912 -8.23 1.33 -39.82
C ILE A 912 -8.47 1.47 -41.36
N PRO A 913 -7.91 0.70 -42.35
CA PRO A 913 -7.48 -0.72 -42.33
C PRO A 913 -6.19 -1.14 -43.09
N CYS A 914 -5.47 -2.11 -42.52
CA CYS A 914 -4.94 -3.28 -43.23
C CYS A 914 -4.57 -4.34 -42.18
N LEU A 915 -5.36 -5.41 -42.04
CA LEU A 915 -5.14 -6.45 -41.02
C LEU A 915 -4.49 -7.68 -41.65
N LEU A 916 -3.18 -7.82 -41.44
CA LEU A 916 -2.52 -9.12 -41.33
C LEU A 916 -2.83 -9.67 -39.92
N PHE A 917 -3.03 -10.98 -39.78
CA PHE A 917 -3.54 -11.65 -38.56
C PHE A 917 -2.63 -11.61 -37.30
N ASP A 918 -1.70 -10.67 -37.20
CA ASP A 918 -0.87 -10.51 -36.02
C ASP A 918 -1.48 -9.48 -35.07
N THR A 919 -1.86 -9.97 -33.89
CA THR A 919 -2.22 -9.22 -32.67
C THR A 919 -3.60 -8.53 -32.65
N LEU A 920 -4.65 -9.30 -32.30
CA LEU A 920 -5.88 -8.74 -31.72
C LEU A 920 -5.95 -9.10 -30.22
N PRO A 921 -5.93 -8.13 -29.30
CA PRO A 921 -6.14 -8.38 -27.88
C PRO A 921 -7.62 -8.74 -27.59
N VAL A 922 -7.85 -9.60 -26.61
CA VAL A 922 -9.17 -10.15 -26.21
C VAL A 922 -10.23 -9.07 -25.98
N SER A 923 -9.82 -7.87 -25.54
CA SER A 923 -10.68 -6.70 -25.32
C SER A 923 -11.33 -6.12 -26.59
N ASP A 924 -10.76 -6.41 -27.76
CA ASP A 924 -11.20 -5.83 -29.04
C ASP A 924 -12.31 -6.68 -29.68
N PHE A 925 -12.43 -7.97 -29.32
CA PHE A 925 -13.55 -8.84 -29.75
C PHE A 925 -14.87 -8.47 -29.08
N VAL A 926 -14.84 -8.01 -27.83
CA VAL A 926 -16.03 -7.63 -27.03
C VAL A 926 -16.70 -6.35 -27.57
N LYS A 927 -15.99 -5.56 -28.38
CA LYS A 927 -16.45 -4.27 -28.90
C LYS A 927 -16.86 -4.33 -30.38
N MET A 928 -16.75 -5.49 -31.03
CA MET A 928 -17.09 -5.64 -32.45
C MET A 928 -18.62 -5.73 -32.65
N PRO A 929 -19.18 -5.00 -33.63
CA PRO A 929 -20.57 -5.15 -33.99
C PRO A 929 -20.84 -6.53 -34.63
N LEU A 930 -22.08 -7.02 -34.48
CA LEU A 930 -22.47 -8.42 -34.73
C LEU A 930 -22.19 -8.87 -36.17
N ASP A 931 -22.36 -7.98 -37.14
CA ASP A 931 -22.10 -8.19 -38.56
C ASP A 931 -20.61 -8.43 -38.86
N GLN A 932 -19.71 -7.74 -38.15
CA GLN A 932 -18.27 -7.99 -38.26
C GLN A 932 -17.85 -9.28 -37.57
N LEU A 933 -18.51 -9.63 -36.46
CA LEU A 933 -18.27 -10.87 -35.73
C LEU A 933 -18.71 -12.09 -36.55
N GLU A 934 -19.84 -11.99 -37.26
CA GLU A 934 -20.30 -12.99 -38.23
C GLU A 934 -19.38 -13.08 -39.45
N ALA A 935 -18.87 -11.96 -39.96
CA ALA A 935 -17.90 -11.97 -41.06
C ALA A 935 -16.56 -12.63 -40.69
N VAL A 936 -16.08 -12.40 -39.45
CA VAL A 936 -14.88 -13.05 -38.90
C VAL A 936 -15.13 -14.56 -38.67
N SER A 937 -16.29 -14.92 -38.11
CA SER A 937 -16.69 -16.32 -37.90
C SER A 937 -16.78 -17.09 -39.23
N ASN A 938 -17.44 -16.53 -40.24
CA ASN A 938 -17.59 -17.15 -41.56
C ASN A 938 -16.24 -17.30 -42.29
N ARG A 939 -15.30 -16.36 -42.11
CA ARG A 939 -13.93 -16.47 -42.65
C ARG A 939 -13.10 -17.55 -41.93
N ILE A 940 -13.24 -17.69 -40.61
CA ILE A 940 -12.58 -18.75 -39.83
C ILE A 940 -13.11 -20.13 -40.28
N VAL A 941 -14.42 -20.27 -40.49
CA VAL A 941 -15.04 -21.51 -40.99
C VAL A 941 -14.56 -21.84 -42.41
N ALA A 942 -14.56 -20.87 -43.34
CA ALA A 942 -14.07 -21.07 -44.70
C ALA A 942 -12.56 -21.45 -44.75
N PHE A 943 -11.77 -20.95 -43.80
CA PHE A 943 -10.34 -21.25 -43.66
C PHE A 943 -10.08 -22.64 -43.06
N LEU A 944 -10.89 -23.06 -42.07
CA LEU A 944 -10.82 -24.39 -41.47
C LEU A 944 -11.26 -25.49 -42.44
N ASP A 945 -12.25 -25.21 -43.28
CA ASP A 945 -12.76 -26.10 -44.33
C ASP A 945 -11.84 -26.20 -45.57
N GLY A 946 -10.74 -25.44 -45.62
CA GLY A 946 -9.78 -25.45 -46.73
C GLY A 946 -10.34 -24.96 -48.06
N LYS A 947 -11.50 -24.27 -48.07
CA LYS A 947 -12.14 -23.69 -49.26
C LYS A 947 -11.77 -22.22 -49.44
N THR A 948 -10.50 -21.89 -49.27
CA THR A 948 -10.01 -20.58 -49.68
C THR A 948 -9.90 -20.55 -51.20
N THR A 949 -10.70 -19.69 -51.84
CA THR A 949 -10.46 -19.32 -53.23
C THR A 949 -9.16 -18.52 -53.29
N ASN A 950 -8.21 -19.07 -54.06
CA ASN A 950 -6.89 -18.54 -54.40
C ASN A 950 -5.80 -18.68 -53.30
N GLY A 951 -4.94 -19.69 -53.52
CA GLY A 951 -3.59 -19.35 -53.94
C GLY A 951 -2.45 -19.40 -52.92
N GLU A 952 -2.53 -20.14 -51.81
CA GLU A 952 -1.36 -20.35 -50.94
C GLU A 952 -1.27 -21.79 -50.41
N LYS A 953 -0.55 -22.64 -51.16
CA LYS A 953 0.03 -23.88 -50.65
C LYS A 953 1.52 -23.64 -50.37
N GLN A 954 1.93 -23.55 -49.11
CA GLN A 954 2.97 -24.39 -48.48
C GLN A 954 3.45 -23.87 -47.10
N ASN A 955 3.52 -24.82 -46.16
CA ASN A 955 4.39 -24.95 -44.98
C ASN A 955 4.37 -23.96 -43.80
N GLY A 956 4.40 -24.55 -42.59
CA GLY A 956 4.69 -23.90 -41.30
C GLY A 956 3.58 -23.03 -40.70
N GLN A 957 3.05 -22.09 -41.48
CA GLN A 957 2.07 -21.11 -41.02
C GLN A 957 0.66 -21.70 -40.85
N THR A 958 0.25 -22.68 -41.65
CA THR A 958 -1.10 -23.28 -41.56
C THR A 958 -1.34 -24.03 -40.24
N ARG A 959 -0.28 -24.59 -39.62
CA ARG A 959 -0.36 -25.31 -38.34
C ARG A 959 -0.35 -24.36 -37.14
N LYS A 960 0.36 -23.21 -37.24
CA LYS A 960 0.30 -22.12 -36.25
C LYS A 960 -1.01 -21.33 -36.34
N LEU A 961 -1.51 -21.04 -37.55
CA LEU A 961 -2.80 -20.40 -37.76
C LEU A 961 -3.96 -21.29 -37.31
N ARG A 962 -3.96 -22.61 -37.60
CA ARG A 962 -4.97 -23.53 -37.05
C ARG A 962 -4.95 -23.59 -35.51
N LYS A 963 -3.77 -23.55 -34.88
CA LYS A 963 -3.62 -23.47 -33.41
C LYS A 963 -4.17 -22.15 -32.85
N PHE A 964 -3.93 -21.03 -33.53
CA PHE A 964 -4.46 -19.72 -33.15
C PHE A 964 -5.97 -19.60 -33.38
N SER A 965 -6.52 -20.17 -34.46
CA SER A 965 -7.96 -20.19 -34.73
C SER A 965 -8.72 -21.04 -33.71
N MET A 966 -8.14 -22.13 -33.21
CA MET A 966 -8.73 -22.95 -32.14
C MET A 966 -8.65 -22.28 -30.77
N ALA A 967 -7.57 -21.54 -30.47
CA ALA A 967 -7.47 -20.72 -29.27
C ALA A 967 -8.46 -19.55 -29.28
N ALA A 968 -8.65 -18.90 -30.43
CA ALA A 968 -9.65 -17.85 -30.63
C ALA A 968 -11.09 -18.38 -30.54
N LEU A 969 -11.37 -19.60 -31.06
CA LEU A 969 -12.67 -20.26 -30.94
C LEU A 969 -12.97 -20.64 -29.48
N GLY A 970 -11.97 -21.13 -28.74
CA GLY A 970 -12.07 -21.41 -27.31
C GLY A 970 -12.34 -20.17 -26.48
N GLN A 971 -11.72 -19.03 -26.83
CA GLN A 971 -11.98 -17.73 -26.19
C GLN A 971 -13.35 -17.15 -26.58
N LEU A 972 -13.79 -17.28 -27.83
CA LEU A 972 -15.13 -16.84 -28.28
C LEU A 972 -16.27 -17.60 -27.60
N LEU A 973 -16.09 -18.89 -27.33
CA LEU A 973 -17.06 -19.71 -26.59
C LEU A 973 -17.09 -19.37 -25.08
N PHE A 974 -16.05 -18.71 -24.56
CA PHE A 974 -15.93 -18.36 -23.15
C PHE A 974 -16.42 -16.93 -22.81
N ILE A 975 -16.51 -16.02 -23.80
CA ILE A 975 -16.69 -14.58 -23.54
C ILE A 975 -18.16 -14.10 -23.56
N HIS A 976 -19.15 -14.89 -23.99
CA HIS A 976 -20.56 -14.45 -23.93
C HIS A 976 -21.56 -15.54 -23.51
N PRO A 977 -21.98 -15.57 -22.22
CA PRO A 977 -23.05 -16.48 -21.77
C PRO A 977 -24.49 -15.96 -21.97
N LEU A 978 -24.69 -14.69 -22.36
CA LEU A 978 -26.02 -14.04 -22.30
C LEU A 978 -26.30 -13.13 -23.50
N ALA A 979 -26.63 -13.71 -24.66
CA ALA A 979 -27.58 -13.16 -25.63
C ALA A 979 -27.83 -14.17 -26.78
N MET A 980 -29.11 -14.36 -27.12
CA MET A 980 -29.64 -15.07 -28.31
C MET A 980 -29.82 -16.60 -28.20
N SER A 981 -31.04 -17.05 -27.89
CA SER A 981 -31.45 -18.48 -27.93
C SER A 981 -31.95 -18.96 -29.30
N THR A 982 -31.92 -18.13 -30.35
CA THR A 982 -32.50 -18.45 -31.67
C THR A 982 -31.48 -18.83 -32.74
N THR A 983 -30.19 -18.51 -32.59
CA THR A 983 -29.16 -18.81 -33.61
C THR A 983 -28.46 -20.16 -33.39
N ARG A 984 -28.65 -20.78 -32.22
CA ARG A 984 -28.08 -22.11 -31.89
C ARG A 984 -28.68 -23.22 -32.75
N THR A 985 -29.95 -23.09 -33.15
CA THR A 985 -30.67 -24.11 -33.93
C THR A 985 -30.32 -24.08 -35.42
N ALA A 986 -30.00 -22.90 -35.99
CA ALA A 986 -29.66 -22.76 -37.41
C ALA A 986 -28.24 -23.25 -37.74
N ILE A 987 -27.28 -23.04 -36.83
CA ILE A 987 -25.89 -23.48 -37.02
C ILE A 987 -25.77 -25.01 -36.85
N LEU A 988 -26.51 -25.60 -35.91
CA LEU A 988 -26.52 -27.06 -35.71
C LEU A 988 -27.26 -27.83 -36.82
N LEU A 989 -28.23 -27.21 -37.51
CA LEU A 989 -28.96 -27.84 -38.62
C LEU A 989 -28.16 -27.86 -39.94
N ASN A 990 -27.38 -26.82 -40.26
CA ASN A 990 -26.58 -26.78 -41.50
C ASN A 990 -25.35 -27.70 -41.47
N VAL A 991 -24.78 -27.97 -40.29
CA VAL A 991 -23.64 -28.90 -40.14
C VAL A 991 -24.08 -30.37 -40.28
N ARG A 992 -25.35 -30.67 -40.03
CA ARG A 992 -25.89 -32.05 -40.08
C ARG A 992 -26.25 -32.53 -41.49
N GLN A 993 -26.37 -31.65 -42.48
CA GLN A 993 -26.83 -32.02 -43.84
C GLN A 993 -25.73 -32.19 -44.90
N ARG A 994 -24.44 -32.01 -44.58
CA ARG A 994 -23.35 -32.13 -45.57
C ARG A 994 -22.13 -32.94 -45.12
N THR A 995 -22.34 -33.95 -44.27
CA THR A 995 -21.29 -34.88 -43.81
C THR A 995 -21.71 -36.34 -44.01
N SER A 996 -21.93 -36.74 -45.27
CA SER A 996 -22.08 -38.16 -45.64
C SER A 996 -20.81 -38.78 -46.24
N SER A 997 -19.63 -38.17 -46.04
CA SER A 997 -18.36 -38.77 -46.45
C SER A 997 -17.23 -38.39 -45.49
N PHE A 998 -17.33 -38.78 -44.21
CA PHE A 998 -16.17 -38.95 -43.32
C PHE A 998 -16.58 -39.92 -42.19
N ARG A 999 -16.32 -41.22 -42.38
CA ARG A 999 -16.32 -42.24 -41.33
C ARG A 999 -14.92 -42.33 -40.75
N GLN A 1000 -14.68 -41.62 -39.65
CA GLN A 1000 -13.81 -41.97 -38.50
C GLN A 1000 -13.58 -40.68 -37.68
N ALA A 1001 -13.66 -40.80 -36.35
CA ALA A 1001 -13.73 -39.74 -35.34
C ALA A 1001 -15.08 -39.00 -35.28
N GLY A 1002 -15.96 -39.50 -34.41
CA GLY A 1002 -17.23 -38.87 -34.07
C GLY A 1002 -17.14 -38.03 -32.78
N LYS A 1003 -18.01 -37.01 -32.75
CA LYS A 1003 -18.59 -36.33 -31.58
C LYS A 1003 -17.72 -35.28 -30.86
N SER A 1004 -17.90 -34.03 -31.28
CA SER A 1004 -17.55 -32.81 -30.59
C SER A 1004 -18.72 -32.35 -29.68
N ALA A 1005 -18.52 -32.42 -28.35
CA ALA A 1005 -19.16 -31.56 -27.32
C ALA A 1005 -18.84 -31.94 -25.85
N ASP A 1006 -17.99 -32.94 -25.54
CA ASP A 1006 -17.77 -33.45 -24.16
C ASP A 1006 -16.29 -33.39 -23.70
N PHE A 1007 -15.60 -32.23 -23.76
CA PHE A 1007 -14.15 -32.17 -23.48
C PHE A 1007 -13.72 -31.64 -22.10
N ILE A 1008 -14.60 -31.69 -21.10
CA ILE A 1008 -14.16 -31.65 -19.68
C ILE A 1008 -14.92 -32.74 -18.92
N GLY A 1009 -14.83 -33.97 -19.44
CA GLY A 1009 -15.23 -35.20 -18.76
C GLY A 1009 -13.98 -35.99 -18.42
N VAL A 1010 -13.81 -36.32 -17.14
CA VAL A 1010 -12.58 -36.80 -16.50
C VAL A 1010 -12.20 -38.26 -16.87
N GLY A 1011 -12.85 -38.87 -17.87
CA GLY A 1011 -12.68 -40.29 -18.20
C GLY A 1011 -11.59 -40.65 -19.21
N THR A 1012 -10.91 -39.70 -19.85
CA THR A 1012 -10.11 -39.98 -21.07
C THR A 1012 -8.68 -39.45 -21.02
N PHE A 1013 -7.91 -39.80 -20.00
CA PHE A 1013 -6.45 -39.63 -20.03
C PHE A 1013 -5.69 -40.92 -20.38
N THR A 1014 -6.37 -42.07 -20.35
CA THR A 1014 -5.76 -43.39 -20.54
C THR A 1014 -5.76 -43.89 -21.99
N GLU A 1015 -6.49 -43.24 -22.92
CA GLU A 1015 -6.66 -43.71 -24.32
C GLU A 1015 -6.11 -42.76 -25.41
N VAL A 1016 -5.41 -41.67 -25.06
CA VAL A 1016 -4.89 -40.71 -26.07
C VAL A 1016 -3.48 -41.11 -26.50
N GLU A 1017 -3.29 -41.64 -27.72
CA GLU A 1017 -1.98 -42.13 -28.20
C GLU A 1017 -0.93 -41.05 -28.53
N ASP A 1018 -1.23 -39.75 -28.42
CA ASP A 1018 -0.28 -38.65 -28.71
C ASP A 1018 0.21 -37.96 -27.43
N ASP A 1019 1.45 -38.27 -27.02
CA ASP A 1019 2.16 -37.71 -25.86
C ASP A 1019 2.16 -36.17 -25.84
N VAL A 1020 2.18 -35.52 -27.02
CA VAL A 1020 2.19 -34.05 -27.13
C VAL A 1020 0.83 -33.46 -26.73
N THR A 1021 -0.26 -34.12 -27.10
CA THR A 1021 -1.62 -33.70 -26.76
C THR A 1021 -1.88 -33.87 -25.26
N GLN A 1022 -1.40 -34.96 -24.66
CA GLN A 1022 -1.49 -35.17 -23.21
C GLN A 1022 -0.68 -34.12 -22.43
N LEU A 1023 0.54 -33.79 -22.88
CA LEU A 1023 1.38 -32.77 -22.22
C LEU A 1023 0.74 -31.37 -22.29
N TYR A 1024 0.11 -31.00 -23.41
CA TYR A 1024 -0.60 -29.71 -23.53
C TYR A 1024 -1.85 -29.64 -22.63
N ALA A 1025 -2.60 -30.75 -22.50
CA ALA A 1025 -3.73 -30.82 -21.58
C ALA A 1025 -3.27 -30.67 -20.11
N LEU A 1026 -2.19 -31.36 -19.73
CA LEU A 1026 -1.60 -31.26 -18.39
C LEU A 1026 -1.10 -29.84 -18.07
N ARG A 1027 -0.41 -29.17 -19.00
CA ARG A 1027 0.04 -27.78 -18.83
C ARG A 1027 -1.12 -26.79 -18.66
N THR A 1028 -2.26 -27.09 -19.29
CA THR A 1028 -3.47 -26.28 -19.17
C THR A 1028 -4.10 -26.45 -17.79
N ILE A 1029 -4.16 -27.68 -17.28
CA ILE A 1029 -4.64 -27.98 -15.92
C ILE A 1029 -3.72 -27.33 -14.88
N GLU A 1030 -2.41 -27.44 -15.05
CA GLU A 1030 -1.39 -26.81 -14.20
C GLU A 1030 -1.60 -25.29 -14.10
N ASN A 1031 -1.77 -24.62 -15.24
CA ASN A 1031 -2.04 -23.18 -15.30
C ASN A 1031 -3.39 -22.78 -14.68
N ILE A 1032 -4.41 -23.65 -14.72
CA ILE A 1032 -5.69 -23.39 -14.06
C ILE A 1032 -5.54 -23.54 -12.54
N CYS A 1033 -4.81 -24.56 -12.08
CA CYS A 1033 -4.53 -24.78 -10.66
C CYS A 1033 -3.67 -23.66 -10.05
N SER A 1034 -2.79 -23.03 -10.82
CA SER A 1034 -1.92 -21.94 -10.33
C SER A 1034 -2.62 -20.58 -10.22
N GLN A 1035 -3.80 -20.40 -10.84
CA GLN A 1035 -4.51 -19.11 -10.88
C GLN A 1035 -5.59 -18.89 -9.79
N GLY A 1036 -5.83 -19.84 -8.88
CA GLY A 1036 -6.59 -19.58 -7.65
C GLY A 1036 -7.51 -20.69 -7.13
N ALA A 1037 -7.94 -20.54 -5.86
CA ALA A 1037 -8.59 -21.58 -5.05
C ALA A 1037 -9.98 -22.05 -5.55
N THR A 1038 -10.72 -21.20 -6.26
CA THR A 1038 -12.08 -21.52 -6.74
C THR A 1038 -12.07 -22.58 -7.84
N TRP A 1039 -11.14 -22.50 -8.79
CA TRP A 1039 -11.02 -23.46 -9.89
C TRP A 1039 -10.33 -24.76 -9.47
N ALA A 1040 -9.32 -24.67 -8.58
CA ALA A 1040 -8.65 -25.84 -8.02
C ALA A 1040 -9.62 -26.78 -7.27
N SER A 1041 -10.66 -26.24 -6.63
CA SER A 1041 -11.69 -27.04 -5.93
C SER A 1041 -12.54 -27.91 -6.87
N HIS A 1042 -12.73 -27.49 -8.13
CA HIS A 1042 -13.46 -28.25 -9.15
C HIS A 1042 -12.64 -29.38 -9.78
N LEU A 1043 -11.31 -29.31 -9.65
CA LEU A 1043 -10.37 -30.31 -10.18
C LEU A 1043 -9.99 -31.38 -9.14
N ALA A 1044 -10.47 -31.27 -7.90
CA ALA A 1044 -10.20 -32.20 -6.81
C ALA A 1044 -11.09 -33.47 -6.81
N SER A 1045 -11.66 -33.84 -7.96
CA SER A 1045 -12.40 -35.12 -8.08
C SER A 1045 -11.44 -36.31 -8.00
N GLN A 1046 -11.89 -37.41 -7.41
CA GLN A 1046 -11.08 -38.65 -7.28
C GLN A 1046 -10.58 -39.15 -8.64
N ASP A 1047 -11.37 -38.97 -9.71
CA ASP A 1047 -11.00 -39.40 -11.07
C ASP A 1047 -9.87 -38.55 -11.67
N VAL A 1048 -9.85 -37.23 -11.43
CA VAL A 1048 -8.74 -36.35 -11.90
C VAL A 1048 -7.47 -36.73 -11.15
N ILE A 1049 -7.57 -36.90 -9.83
CA ILE A 1049 -6.45 -37.26 -8.98
C ILE A 1049 -5.90 -38.65 -9.37
N GLY A 1050 -6.77 -39.63 -9.60
CA GLY A 1050 -6.39 -40.98 -10.04
C GLY A 1050 -5.64 -40.97 -11.38
N ASN A 1051 -6.12 -40.20 -12.36
CA ASN A 1051 -5.46 -40.07 -13.67
C ASN A 1051 -4.11 -39.35 -13.58
N LEU A 1052 -4.02 -38.27 -12.80
CA LEU A 1052 -2.75 -37.56 -12.58
C LEU A 1052 -1.72 -38.47 -11.90
N CYS A 1053 -2.16 -39.32 -10.96
CA CYS A 1053 -1.27 -40.30 -10.33
C CYS A 1053 -0.84 -41.41 -11.29
N TYR A 1054 -1.74 -41.90 -12.15
CA TYR A 1054 -1.38 -42.86 -13.18
C TYR A 1054 -0.32 -42.27 -14.14
N ILE A 1055 -0.49 -41.02 -14.59
CA ILE A 1055 0.48 -40.34 -15.47
C ILE A 1055 1.80 -40.08 -14.73
N PHE A 1056 1.74 -39.67 -13.46
CA PHE A 1056 2.93 -39.45 -12.65
C PHE A 1056 3.75 -40.74 -12.45
N LEU A 1057 3.09 -41.87 -12.19
CA LEU A 1057 3.75 -43.15 -11.94
C LEU A 1057 4.18 -43.83 -13.25
N ASP A 1058 3.29 -43.92 -14.24
CA ASP A 1058 3.41 -44.78 -15.42
C ASP A 1058 3.55 -44.03 -16.76
N GLY A 1059 3.62 -42.69 -16.76
CA GLY A 1059 3.82 -41.89 -17.97
C GLY A 1059 5.15 -42.22 -18.69
N LYS A 1060 5.15 -42.28 -20.03
CA LYS A 1060 6.37 -42.66 -20.78
C LYS A 1060 7.43 -41.56 -20.87
N GLN A 1061 7.05 -40.28 -20.73
CA GLN A 1061 7.96 -39.13 -20.81
C GLN A 1061 8.10 -38.39 -19.47
N GLU A 1062 9.34 -38.08 -19.09
CA GLU A 1062 9.69 -37.45 -17.82
C GLU A 1062 9.01 -36.07 -17.62
N ASN A 1063 8.87 -35.28 -18.68
CA ASN A 1063 8.17 -34.00 -18.65
C ASN A 1063 6.68 -34.14 -18.30
N MET A 1064 6.03 -35.21 -18.75
CA MET A 1064 4.61 -35.46 -18.42
C MET A 1064 4.46 -35.89 -16.96
N LYS A 1065 5.42 -36.69 -16.45
CA LYS A 1065 5.47 -37.03 -15.02
C LYS A 1065 5.65 -35.78 -14.17
N LEU A 1066 6.61 -34.91 -14.50
CA LEU A 1066 6.86 -33.66 -13.77
C LEU A 1066 5.64 -32.74 -13.76
N THR A 1067 5.00 -32.50 -14.90
CA THR A 1067 3.79 -31.65 -14.97
C THR A 1067 2.60 -32.26 -14.22
N ALA A 1068 2.41 -33.58 -14.27
CA ALA A 1068 1.38 -34.25 -13.48
C ALA A 1068 1.67 -34.16 -11.96
N GLY A 1069 2.94 -34.27 -11.56
CA GLY A 1069 3.39 -34.10 -10.18
C GLY A 1069 3.16 -32.68 -9.64
N SER A 1070 3.48 -31.67 -10.45
CA SER A 1070 3.21 -30.27 -10.15
C SER A 1070 1.70 -30.01 -9.96
N CYS A 1071 0.86 -30.55 -10.85
CA CYS A 1071 -0.61 -30.46 -10.69
C CYS A 1071 -1.09 -31.07 -9.37
N LEU A 1072 -0.58 -32.25 -8.99
CA LEU A 1072 -0.91 -32.90 -7.72
C LEU A 1072 -0.45 -32.05 -6.52
N ALA A 1073 0.74 -31.45 -6.58
CA ALA A 1073 1.26 -30.58 -5.52
C ALA A 1073 0.40 -29.31 -5.33
N TYR A 1074 -0.04 -28.69 -6.42
CA TYR A 1074 -0.97 -27.56 -6.35
C TYR A 1074 -2.32 -27.99 -5.74
N LEU A 1075 -2.87 -29.13 -6.12
CA LEU A 1075 -4.15 -29.61 -5.58
C LEU A 1075 -4.08 -29.95 -4.06
N VAL A 1076 -2.93 -30.44 -3.57
CA VAL A 1076 -2.69 -30.69 -2.13
C VAL A 1076 -2.84 -29.41 -1.31
N CYS A 1077 -2.41 -28.26 -1.84
CA CYS A 1077 -2.52 -26.97 -1.15
C CYS A 1077 -3.97 -26.50 -0.96
N PHE A 1078 -4.92 -26.99 -1.77
CA PHE A 1078 -6.30 -26.53 -1.78
C PHE A 1078 -7.31 -27.51 -1.17
N ASN A 1079 -7.07 -28.84 -1.22
CA ASN A 1079 -7.92 -29.82 -0.56
C ASN A 1079 -7.13 -31.02 0.05
N PRO A 1080 -6.35 -30.79 1.12
CA PRO A 1080 -5.45 -31.78 1.71
C PRO A 1080 -6.10 -33.13 2.09
N PRO A 1081 -7.30 -33.18 2.72
CA PRO A 1081 -7.88 -34.43 3.21
C PRO A 1081 -8.19 -35.45 2.09
N SER A 1082 -8.55 -34.99 0.90
CA SER A 1082 -8.92 -35.84 -0.24
C SER A 1082 -7.74 -36.44 -1.00
N ILE A 1083 -6.54 -35.85 -0.88
CA ILE A 1083 -5.31 -36.27 -1.58
C ILE A 1083 -4.30 -36.95 -0.63
N GLN A 1084 -4.52 -36.86 0.69
CA GLN A 1084 -3.60 -37.42 1.69
C GLN A 1084 -3.34 -38.93 1.49
N HIS A 1085 -4.38 -39.73 1.20
CA HIS A 1085 -4.23 -41.17 0.98
C HIS A 1085 -3.51 -41.52 -0.35
N VAL A 1086 -3.41 -40.54 -1.26
CA VAL A 1086 -2.75 -40.66 -2.56
C VAL A 1086 -1.27 -40.29 -2.45
N VAL A 1087 -0.95 -39.21 -1.72
CA VAL A 1087 0.43 -38.79 -1.41
C VAL A 1087 1.17 -39.87 -0.62
N GLU A 1088 0.49 -40.57 0.29
CA GLU A 1088 1.04 -41.69 1.06
C GLU A 1088 1.41 -42.92 0.20
N ARG A 1089 0.90 -43.02 -1.03
CA ARG A 1089 1.20 -44.13 -1.98
C ARG A 1089 2.25 -43.76 -3.03
N LEU A 1090 2.71 -42.51 -3.08
CA LEU A 1090 3.77 -42.08 -4.00
C LEU A 1090 5.15 -42.48 -3.45
N PRO A 1091 6.05 -43.12 -4.23
CA PRO A 1091 7.38 -43.47 -3.78
C PRO A 1091 8.17 -42.23 -3.34
N LEU A 1092 8.67 -42.22 -2.10
CA LEU A 1092 9.44 -41.13 -1.47
C LEU A 1092 10.67 -40.64 -2.25
N ARG A 1093 11.11 -41.40 -3.27
CA ARG A 1093 12.31 -41.10 -4.06
C ARG A 1093 12.07 -40.05 -5.16
N ASP A 1094 10.82 -39.87 -5.60
CA ASP A 1094 10.46 -38.99 -6.72
C ASP A 1094 9.68 -37.73 -6.27
N THR A 1095 9.27 -37.66 -5.01
CA THR A 1095 8.53 -36.53 -4.43
C THR A 1095 9.32 -35.20 -4.38
N PRO A 1096 10.65 -35.19 -4.17
CA PRO A 1096 11.42 -33.94 -4.17
C PRO A 1096 11.52 -33.27 -5.54
N ALA A 1097 11.51 -34.04 -6.63
CA ALA A 1097 11.60 -33.48 -7.98
C ALA A 1097 10.30 -32.79 -8.43
N ALA A 1098 9.14 -33.24 -7.93
CA ALA A 1098 7.84 -32.63 -8.23
C ALA A 1098 7.49 -31.41 -7.35
N LEU A 1099 8.18 -31.22 -6.22
CA LEU A 1099 7.98 -30.08 -5.31
C LEU A 1099 8.92 -28.90 -5.57
N VAL A 1100 9.88 -29.06 -6.50
CA VAL A 1100 10.91 -28.06 -6.84
C VAL A 1100 10.75 -27.53 -8.27
N ALA A 1101 9.78 -28.01 -9.05
CA ALA A 1101 9.48 -27.55 -10.41
C ALA A 1101 8.35 -26.52 -10.45
#